data_AF-A0A7S4SAY0-F1
#
_entry.id   AF-A0A7S4SAY0-F1
#
_cell.length_a   1.000
_cell.length_b   1.000
_cell.length_c   1.000
_cell.angle_alpha   90.00
_cell.angle_beta   90.00
_cell.angle_gamma   90.00
#
_symmetry.space_group_name_H-M   'P 1'
#
loop_
_entity.id
_entity.type
_entity.pdbx_description
1 polymer ?
#
loop_
_entity_poly.entity_id
_entity_poly.type
_entity_poly.pdbx_seq_one_letter_code
_entity_poly.pdbx_strand_id
1 'polypeptide(L)'
;MANADDFYVDGADNNFELNIPKFSGYTREQTSTITTTNRDGETVRRSRLLPDEVTRLPSLPDFSNFKCTDVFRLINFGLQFITRNGQTTYRCPIPPTSDVNELEYISALHQCTSMAELRQCCSISSDEIAHFLKSRHGLSVSPEVVRTFILKDGFTADKDDEGGSSGEGGAGQMDLVELVAALIIPNLLSIRRKHLDSKRLNGANDKSRRLLSSFRASTKKETAKCEDDIYILKDIVMLMIEDCTGDATPKPLDEQLVRDILNGFGEGALAEDDELVKCMVEVALDGHHFSSSKNSSMNIEATPPLLDLDTFVTALTSDVSGQYDPGRESRRSTNFEDVWFHAKGDDDSNSFRLLDEEMAVGDYVTALHEERARDGIPCCRKKSNNKAVDSANMSARQLYIQKEKGMVATRVLTDPAVDYSADTFRTRFQVVFLWISLVLFYVSYLFRWGEDGSFTAPGCEDDNGKVACPLIRGIVGQLLLISKLIIFGGLYIVFGSTGNSIEGQETIAQMVIYSSLFLGMNFAFFFPTFDVPLVMRSRGYEEADIVQKIALAFALAVTCSQILHTVMICMRNHRPKWKKAFQWHFLKGNVMYEAKMKKSALFKVDNMIQNAYDVHRQVIRSKEGKGNSSNDNSVFLSNFGMAVNEYSKRDGSTTYVGGITLVWQRMWDGSLFTEDGIWLSGRLVIGTVFQVLLIIAIPIVSRTVLMVVLDNQDIATNLIDATNTQTQGPENKTRLEWALDIGSIFSFLSALTTTILYIPSVVSTTMKFRRGVLPTLRSEDFLHRYRFALDQTTLLFPGMVWGLAISSIVIGVLFGGLIYLILWPASQQVAFDIIGNLIGLTVVLIAKIIISQIIRFSHYAAFYRTKPLSANIFNICVECYAIGISLWFMLVRAIKITILAALYLGRTDTPLFASGVGIFGPLEIDNWPTVTRKEILLHDAHRREYFACPFP
;
A
#
# COMPACT_ATOMS: atom_id res chain seq x y z
N MET A 1 16.68 71.51 8.98
CA MET A 1 17.37 72.64 9.62
C MET A 1 18.67 72.12 10.21
N ALA A 2 19.78 72.77 9.86
CA ALA A 2 21.12 72.73 10.44
C ALA A 2 22.01 71.46 10.26
N ASN A 3 23.10 71.72 9.53
CA ASN A 3 24.33 70.96 9.31
C ASN A 3 25.30 71.03 10.52
N ALA A 4 26.42 70.32 10.34
CA ALA A 4 27.79 70.63 10.79
C ALA A 4 28.22 70.01 12.13
N ASP A 5 29.47 69.58 12.34
CA ASP A 5 30.65 69.29 11.50
C ASP A 5 31.65 68.53 12.41
N ASP A 6 32.52 67.75 11.77
CA ASP A 6 33.94 67.42 12.05
C ASP A 6 34.55 67.50 13.47
N PHE A 7 35.40 66.50 13.80
CA PHE A 7 36.84 66.75 14.01
C PHE A 7 37.70 65.45 13.95
N TYR A 8 38.80 65.58 13.23
CA TYR A 8 39.96 64.70 13.02
C TYR A 8 40.89 64.62 14.26
N VAL A 9 41.73 63.58 14.39
CA VAL A 9 43.23 63.62 14.44
C VAL A 9 43.85 62.24 14.79
N ASP A 10 44.72 61.79 13.88
CA ASP A 10 45.98 61.00 13.93
C ASP A 10 46.31 59.94 15.01
N GLY A 11 46.63 58.73 14.51
CA GLY A 11 48.03 58.28 14.32
C GLY A 11 48.75 57.57 15.47
N ALA A 12 49.07 56.27 15.28
CA ALA A 12 50.43 55.70 15.44
C ALA A 12 50.44 54.17 15.30
N ASP A 13 51.51 53.68 14.67
CA ASP A 13 51.83 52.31 14.25
C ASP A 13 52.07 51.30 15.40
N ASN A 14 51.76 50.01 15.15
CA ASN A 14 52.75 48.92 15.09
C ASN A 14 52.11 47.51 15.07
N ASN A 15 52.34 46.83 13.94
CA ASN A 15 52.55 45.39 13.72
C ASN A 15 52.16 44.37 14.80
N PHE A 16 51.12 43.58 14.51
CA PHE A 16 51.10 42.13 14.75
C PHE A 16 50.11 41.48 13.75
N GLU A 17 50.61 41.08 12.58
CA GLU A 17 49.84 40.28 11.62
C GLU A 17 49.72 38.84 12.14
N LEU A 18 48.55 38.50 12.69
CA LEU A 18 48.11 37.11 12.82
C LEU A 18 47.18 36.81 11.64
N ASN A 19 47.70 36.02 10.69
CA ASN A 19 46.92 35.49 9.56
C ASN A 19 45.81 34.55 10.07
N ILE A 20 44.58 35.06 10.14
CA ILE A 20 43.36 34.24 10.23
C ILE A 20 42.58 34.48 8.93
N PRO A 21 42.28 33.43 8.15
CA PRO A 21 41.62 33.59 6.85
C PRO A 21 40.20 34.13 7.03
N LYS A 22 39.91 35.24 6.34
CA LYS A 22 38.55 35.74 6.14
C LYS A 22 37.76 34.72 5.31
N PHE A 23 36.87 33.98 5.97
CA PHE A 23 35.78 33.28 5.30
C PHE A 23 34.76 34.31 4.77
N SER A 24 34.95 34.80 3.54
CA SER A 24 33.89 35.45 2.78
C SER A 24 33.17 34.40 1.93
N GLY A 25 32.32 33.59 2.57
CA GLY A 25 31.41 32.67 1.91
C GLY A 25 30.02 33.28 1.73
N TYR A 26 29.90 34.38 0.99
CA TYR A 26 28.60 34.80 0.46
C TYR A 26 28.40 34.01 -0.85
N THR A 27 27.82 32.80 -0.74
CA THR A 27 27.33 32.07 -1.91
C THR A 27 26.14 32.83 -2.47
N ARG A 28 26.41 33.61 -3.52
CA ARG A 28 25.40 34.14 -4.43
C ARG A 28 24.69 32.92 -5.03
N GLU A 29 23.45 32.66 -4.61
CA GLU A 29 22.58 31.63 -5.18
C GLU A 29 22.45 31.86 -6.69
N GLN A 30 23.23 31.12 -7.47
CA GLN A 30 23.02 31.00 -8.90
C GLN A 30 21.94 29.95 -9.11
N THR A 31 20.81 30.38 -9.66
CA THR A 31 19.79 29.49 -10.24
C THR A 31 20.43 28.77 -11.43
N SER A 32 21.09 27.63 -11.20
CA SER A 32 21.71 26.87 -12.28
C SER A 32 20.61 26.21 -13.11
N THR A 33 20.27 26.85 -14.23
CA THR A 33 19.38 26.28 -15.23
C THR A 33 20.21 25.30 -16.05
N ILE A 34 20.15 24.00 -15.73
CA ILE A 34 20.84 22.98 -16.52
C ILE A 34 20.08 22.86 -17.85
N THR A 35 20.71 23.36 -18.91
CA THR A 35 20.21 23.23 -20.27
C THR A 35 20.95 22.07 -20.90
N THR A 36 20.33 20.90 -20.95
CA THR A 36 20.86 19.75 -21.69
C THR A 36 20.34 19.82 -23.12
N THR A 37 21.24 20.08 -24.06
CA THR A 37 21.02 19.85 -25.49
C THR A 37 21.14 18.35 -25.74
N ASN A 38 20.07 17.72 -26.21
CA ASN A 38 20.14 16.32 -26.63
C ASN A 38 20.90 16.21 -27.97
N ARG A 39 21.30 14.99 -28.37
CA ARG A 39 22.03 14.73 -29.64
C ARG A 39 21.32 15.28 -30.88
N ASP A 40 20.01 15.49 -30.82
CA ASP A 40 19.19 16.04 -31.91
C ASP A 40 19.08 17.57 -31.91
N GLY A 41 19.83 18.27 -31.05
CA GLY A 41 19.82 19.74 -30.95
C GLY A 41 18.63 20.32 -30.17
N GLU A 42 17.73 19.48 -29.65
CA GLU A 42 16.61 19.92 -28.83
C GLU A 42 17.08 20.27 -27.41
N THR A 43 17.00 21.55 -27.05
CA THR A 43 17.25 22.04 -25.69
C THR A 43 16.05 21.77 -24.79
N VAL A 44 16.12 20.73 -23.97
CA VAL A 44 15.13 20.48 -22.93
C VAL A 44 15.52 21.25 -21.66
N ARG A 45 14.80 22.34 -21.36
CA ARG A 45 14.91 23.05 -20.08
C ARG A 45 14.14 22.28 -19.01
N ARG A 46 14.84 21.55 -18.13
CA ARG A 46 14.26 21.04 -16.88
C ARG A 46 14.61 22.00 -15.75
N SER A 47 13.62 22.72 -15.24
CA SER A 47 13.73 23.43 -13.97
C SER A 47 13.75 22.41 -12.82
N ARG A 48 14.90 22.22 -12.16
CA ARG A 48 14.94 21.56 -10.85
C ARG A 48 14.36 22.55 -9.83
N LEU A 49 13.17 22.25 -9.30
CA LEU A 49 12.66 22.89 -8.09
C LEU A 49 13.66 22.62 -6.95
N LEU A 50 14.25 23.68 -6.42
CA LEU A 50 15.16 23.58 -5.28
C LEU A 50 14.37 23.11 -4.03
N PRO A 51 14.95 22.25 -3.18
CA PRO A 51 14.27 21.71 -2.01
C PRO A 51 13.72 22.80 -1.06
N ASP A 52 14.35 23.98 -1.00
CA ASP A 52 13.91 25.07 -0.13
C ASP A 52 12.65 25.80 -0.61
N GLU A 53 12.32 25.75 -1.89
CA GLU A 53 11.06 26.32 -2.40
C GLU A 53 9.83 25.52 -1.91
N VAL A 54 10.05 24.26 -1.52
CA VAL A 54 9.05 23.38 -0.90
C VAL A 54 8.73 23.80 0.54
N THR A 55 9.50 24.70 1.16
CA THR A 55 9.18 25.23 2.51
C THR A 55 8.43 26.57 2.51
N ARG A 56 8.44 27.33 1.42
CA ARG A 56 7.70 28.61 1.36
C ARG A 56 6.21 28.35 1.24
N LEU A 57 5.44 28.83 2.23
CA LEU A 57 3.97 28.86 2.19
C LEU A 57 3.52 29.44 0.84
N PRO A 58 2.50 28.85 0.19
CA PRO A 58 1.93 29.47 -1.00
C PRO A 58 1.47 30.88 -0.62
N SER A 59 1.79 31.87 -1.45
CA SER A 59 1.29 33.24 -1.24
C SER A 59 -0.24 33.21 -1.21
N LEU A 60 -0.84 33.89 -0.23
CA LEU A 60 -2.30 34.06 -0.21
C LEU A 60 -2.75 34.64 -1.56
N PRO A 61 -3.85 34.14 -2.15
CA PRO A 61 -4.44 34.75 -3.33
C PRO A 61 -4.73 36.23 -3.06
N ASP A 62 -4.47 37.12 -4.02
CA ASP A 62 -4.84 38.53 -3.91
C ASP A 62 -6.38 38.66 -4.00
N PHE A 63 -7.02 39.00 -2.88
CA PHE A 63 -8.47 39.12 -2.77
C PHE A 63 -9.00 40.54 -3.01
N SER A 64 -8.20 41.45 -3.56
CA SER A 64 -8.64 42.83 -3.82
C SER A 64 -9.84 42.94 -4.77
N ASN A 65 -10.16 41.90 -5.56
CA ASN A 65 -11.36 41.80 -6.40
C ASN A 65 -12.01 40.41 -6.33
N PHE A 66 -12.76 40.13 -5.25
CA PHE A 66 -13.38 38.83 -5.02
C PHE A 66 -14.46 38.48 -6.07
N LYS A 67 -14.19 37.46 -6.90
CA LYS A 67 -15.13 36.87 -7.86
C LYS A 67 -15.56 35.47 -7.39
N CYS A 68 -16.68 34.96 -7.90
CA CYS A 68 -17.15 33.60 -7.59
C CYS A 68 -16.11 32.51 -7.94
N THR A 69 -15.24 32.75 -8.92
CA THR A 69 -14.09 31.89 -9.26
C THR A 69 -13.02 31.83 -8.16
N ASP A 70 -12.95 32.83 -7.27
CA ASP A 70 -11.98 32.86 -6.19
C ASP A 70 -12.39 31.95 -5.02
N VAL A 71 -13.65 31.51 -4.95
CA VAL A 71 -14.07 30.43 -4.03
C VAL A 71 -13.35 29.14 -4.36
N PHE A 72 -13.24 28.79 -5.65
CA PHE A 72 -12.46 27.61 -6.07
C PHE A 72 -10.96 27.79 -5.77
N ARG A 73 -10.41 29.00 -5.92
CA ARG A 73 -9.01 29.27 -5.56
C ARG A 73 -8.78 29.18 -4.06
N LEU A 74 -9.73 29.64 -3.24
CA LEU A 74 -9.68 29.54 -1.78
C LEU A 74 -9.82 28.09 -1.32
N ILE A 75 -10.71 27.31 -1.93
CA ILE A 75 -10.81 25.87 -1.68
C ILE A 75 -9.50 25.19 -2.09
N ASN A 76 -8.93 25.53 -3.24
CA ASN A 76 -7.68 24.94 -3.69
C ASN A 76 -6.49 25.35 -2.80
N PHE A 77 -6.44 26.60 -2.34
CA PHE A 77 -5.46 27.08 -1.36
C PHE A 77 -5.64 26.37 -0.01
N GLY A 78 -6.87 26.23 0.48
CA GLY A 78 -7.20 25.50 1.70
C GLY A 78 -6.80 24.03 1.59
N LEU A 79 -7.11 23.38 0.47
CA LEU A 79 -6.65 22.03 0.16
C LEU A 79 -5.13 21.97 0.13
N GLN A 80 -4.43 22.88 -0.56
CA GLN A 80 -2.97 22.93 -0.59
C GLN A 80 -2.34 23.18 0.79
N PHE A 81 -2.98 24.01 1.62
CA PHE A 81 -2.53 24.27 2.98
C PHE A 81 -2.71 23.02 3.86
N ILE A 82 -3.85 22.34 3.72
CA ILE A 82 -4.13 21.06 4.38
C ILE A 82 -3.22 19.95 3.84
N THR A 83 -2.89 19.93 2.55
CA THR A 83 -1.99 18.91 1.96
C THR A 83 -0.56 19.07 2.45
N ARG A 84 -0.07 20.31 2.56
CA ARG A 84 1.31 20.62 2.90
C ARG A 84 1.57 20.55 4.41
N ASN A 85 0.58 20.90 5.23
CA ASN A 85 0.67 20.78 6.69
C ASN A 85 0.12 19.46 7.23
N GLY A 86 -0.71 18.77 6.46
CA GLY A 86 -1.19 17.44 6.79
C GLY A 86 -0.06 16.43 6.66
N GLN A 87 -0.01 15.45 7.57
CA GLN A 87 0.97 14.35 7.63
C GLN A 87 1.03 13.43 6.38
N THR A 88 0.41 13.85 5.28
CA THR A 88 0.33 13.14 4.00
C THR A 88 1.57 13.32 3.13
N THR A 89 2.35 14.38 3.34
CA THR A 89 3.70 14.54 2.75
C THR A 89 4.75 14.16 3.78
N TYR A 90 5.80 13.47 3.34
CA TYR A 90 6.93 13.12 4.20
C TYR A 90 8.23 13.04 3.41
N ARG A 91 9.35 13.12 4.13
CA ARG A 91 10.69 12.93 3.56
C ARG A 91 10.97 11.44 3.46
N CYS A 92 11.20 10.98 2.25
CA CYS A 92 11.62 9.62 1.94
C CYS A 92 13.12 9.60 1.65
N PRO A 93 13.85 8.54 2.04
CA PRO A 93 15.20 8.29 1.55
C PRO A 93 15.28 8.32 0.01
N ILE A 94 16.47 8.51 -0.54
CA ILE A 94 16.71 8.34 -1.97
C ILE A 94 16.39 6.90 -2.43
N PRO A 95 16.13 6.71 -3.74
CA PRO A 95 15.61 5.45 -4.25
C PRO A 95 16.39 4.19 -3.84
N PRO A 96 17.74 4.10 -3.89
CA PRO A 96 18.39 2.83 -3.55
C PRO A 96 18.23 2.45 -2.06
N THR A 97 18.24 3.41 -1.14
CA THR A 97 17.93 3.15 0.29
C THR A 97 16.46 2.75 0.46
N SER A 98 15.56 3.43 -0.25
CA SER A 98 14.15 3.08 -0.26
C SER A 98 13.90 1.66 -0.80
N ASP A 99 14.66 1.23 -1.81
CA ASP A 99 14.53 -0.08 -2.44
C ASP A 99 14.95 -1.20 -1.47
N VAL A 100 16.08 -1.02 -0.77
CA VAL A 100 16.52 -1.94 0.28
C VAL A 100 15.51 -1.99 1.43
N ASN A 101 15.05 -0.83 1.91
CA ASN A 101 14.00 -0.78 2.94
C ASN A 101 12.70 -1.45 2.48
N GLU A 102 12.40 -1.39 1.18
CA GLU A 102 11.23 -2.04 0.60
C GLU A 102 11.37 -3.57 0.67
N LEU A 103 12.54 -4.11 0.35
CA LEU A 103 12.87 -5.54 0.46
C LEU A 103 12.94 -6.03 1.91
N GLU A 104 13.54 -5.26 2.80
CA GLU A 104 13.53 -5.52 4.26
C GLU A 104 12.08 -5.58 4.78
N TYR A 105 11.24 -4.63 4.39
CA TYR A 105 9.82 -4.63 4.74
C TYR A 105 9.08 -5.84 4.17
N ILE A 106 9.35 -6.22 2.92
CA ILE A 106 8.80 -7.43 2.29
C ILE A 106 9.15 -8.65 3.14
N SER A 107 10.43 -8.86 3.46
CA SER A 107 10.84 -9.97 4.31
C SER A 107 10.16 -9.93 5.68
N ALA A 108 10.11 -8.76 6.31
CA ALA A 108 9.42 -8.53 7.57
C ALA A 108 7.92 -8.81 7.54
N LEU A 109 7.26 -8.90 6.38
CA LEU A 109 5.85 -9.30 6.33
C LEU A 109 5.69 -10.81 6.35
N HIS A 110 6.62 -11.54 5.73
CA HIS A 110 6.50 -12.99 5.54
C HIS A 110 7.13 -13.80 6.67
N GLN A 111 7.96 -13.21 7.53
CA GLN A 111 8.54 -13.90 8.67
C GLN A 111 7.49 -14.25 9.76
N CYS A 112 6.82 -15.41 9.71
CA CYS A 112 5.71 -15.76 10.60
C CYS A 112 5.96 -16.93 11.59
N THR A 113 7.09 -17.65 11.51
CA THR A 113 7.32 -18.84 12.36
C THR A 113 7.64 -18.51 13.82
N SER A 114 8.35 -17.42 14.09
CA SER A 114 8.63 -16.95 15.44
C SER A 114 7.84 -15.67 15.71
N MET A 115 6.79 -15.76 16.52
CA MET A 115 6.14 -14.55 17.06
C MET A 115 7.00 -13.84 18.10
N ALA A 116 8.06 -14.48 18.58
CA ALA A 116 8.95 -13.94 19.61
C ALA A 116 10.11 -13.13 19.02
N GLU A 117 10.58 -13.42 17.81
CA GLU A 117 11.77 -12.79 17.23
C GLU A 117 11.67 -12.62 15.71
N LEU A 118 11.98 -11.42 15.22
CA LEU A 118 12.21 -11.14 13.80
C LEU A 118 13.66 -11.50 13.44
N ARG A 119 13.84 -12.26 12.36
CA ARG A 119 15.19 -12.60 11.87
C ARG A 119 15.78 -11.37 11.18
N GLN A 120 16.80 -10.79 11.80
CA GLN A 120 17.47 -9.57 11.32
C GLN A 120 18.15 -9.77 9.95
N CYS A 121 18.50 -11.02 9.60
CA CYS A 121 19.07 -11.37 8.30
C CYS A 121 18.07 -11.34 7.13
N CYS A 122 16.82 -10.93 7.36
CA CYS A 122 15.77 -10.89 6.33
C CYS A 122 15.46 -12.26 5.70
N SER A 123 15.84 -13.36 6.34
CA SER A 123 15.63 -14.69 5.78
C SER A 123 14.18 -15.16 5.93
N ILE A 124 13.69 -15.96 4.99
CA ILE A 124 12.35 -16.53 4.98
C ILE A 124 12.45 -18.05 4.94
N SER A 125 11.94 -18.69 5.99
CA SER A 125 11.96 -20.14 6.12
C SER A 125 10.93 -20.83 5.22
N SER A 126 11.18 -22.10 4.91
CA SER A 126 10.23 -22.95 4.18
C SER A 126 8.84 -23.02 4.82
N ASP A 127 8.75 -23.00 6.15
CA ASP A 127 7.48 -22.96 6.90
C ASP A 127 6.65 -21.72 6.56
N GLU A 128 7.31 -20.58 6.39
CA GLU A 128 6.64 -19.30 6.14
C GLU A 128 6.12 -19.20 4.72
N ILE A 129 6.87 -19.74 3.75
CA ILE A 129 6.40 -19.91 2.37
C ILE A 129 5.21 -20.88 2.35
N ALA A 130 5.26 -21.99 3.09
CA ALA A 130 4.14 -22.93 3.20
C ALA A 130 2.89 -22.27 3.81
N HIS A 131 3.05 -21.46 4.86
CA HIS A 131 1.97 -20.66 5.44
C HIS A 131 1.41 -19.63 4.48
N PHE A 132 2.28 -18.97 3.70
CA PHE A 132 1.85 -18.04 2.67
C PHE A 132 1.02 -18.75 1.60
N LEU A 133 1.50 -19.86 1.04
CA LEU A 133 0.78 -20.67 0.04
C LEU A 133 -0.57 -21.16 0.56
N LYS A 134 -0.63 -21.59 1.82
CA LYS A 134 -1.86 -22.01 2.48
C LYS A 134 -2.84 -20.86 2.70
N SER A 135 -2.38 -19.74 3.26
CA SER A 135 -3.23 -18.58 3.56
C SER A 135 -3.74 -17.93 2.28
N ARG A 136 -2.87 -17.78 1.28
CA ARG A 136 -3.16 -17.01 0.07
C ARG A 136 -3.89 -17.82 -0.99
N HIS A 137 -3.44 -19.04 -1.26
CA HIS A 137 -3.91 -19.87 -2.38
C HIS A 137 -4.68 -21.12 -1.91
N GLY A 138 -4.84 -21.30 -0.59
CA GLY A 138 -5.41 -22.52 -0.03
C GLY A 138 -4.56 -23.76 -0.29
N LEU A 139 -3.27 -23.61 -0.60
CA LEU A 139 -2.38 -24.74 -0.90
C LEU A 139 -1.63 -25.16 0.37
N SER A 140 -2.09 -26.23 1.00
CA SER A 140 -1.42 -26.85 2.13
C SER A 140 -0.31 -27.78 1.63
N VAL A 141 0.91 -27.26 1.65
CA VAL A 141 2.15 -27.99 1.36
C VAL A 141 2.94 -28.21 2.65
N SER A 142 3.65 -29.33 2.74
CA SER A 142 4.57 -29.51 3.87
C SER A 142 5.79 -28.58 3.70
N PRO A 143 6.35 -28.07 4.80
CA PRO A 143 7.57 -27.26 4.73
C PRO A 143 8.74 -27.98 4.07
N GLU A 144 8.81 -29.31 4.18
CA GLU A 144 9.85 -30.11 3.53
C GLU A 144 9.70 -30.13 2.00
N VAL A 145 8.46 -30.10 1.48
CA VAL A 145 8.21 -29.95 0.04
C VAL A 145 8.69 -28.58 -0.43
N VAL A 146 8.37 -27.52 0.31
CA VAL A 146 8.89 -26.17 0.00
C VAL A 146 10.42 -26.16 0.06
N ARG A 147 11.01 -26.72 1.12
CA ARG A 147 12.46 -26.79 1.25
C ARG A 147 13.08 -27.54 0.08
N THR A 148 12.53 -28.68 -0.32
CA THR A 148 13.12 -29.50 -1.39
C THR A 148 12.97 -28.81 -2.74
N PHE A 149 11.75 -28.43 -3.13
CA PHE A 149 11.44 -27.98 -4.48
C PHE A 149 11.66 -26.49 -4.72
N ILE A 150 11.44 -25.66 -3.71
CA ILE A 150 11.56 -24.21 -3.84
C ILE A 150 12.95 -23.76 -3.39
N LEU A 151 13.43 -24.21 -2.23
CA LEU A 151 14.70 -23.73 -1.68
C LEU A 151 15.89 -24.52 -2.22
N LYS A 152 16.02 -25.81 -1.87
CA LYS A 152 17.17 -26.66 -2.17
C LYS A 152 17.41 -26.84 -3.67
N ASP A 153 16.37 -27.14 -4.43
CA ASP A 153 16.50 -27.36 -5.88
C ASP A 153 16.38 -26.05 -6.70
N GLY A 154 15.94 -24.94 -6.07
CA GLY A 154 15.57 -23.71 -6.77
C GLY A 154 16.49 -22.51 -6.53
N PHE A 155 16.86 -22.21 -5.29
CA PHE A 155 17.54 -20.96 -4.92
C PHE A 155 18.76 -21.14 -4.00
N THR A 156 18.71 -22.09 -3.06
CA THR A 156 19.76 -22.30 -2.06
C THR A 156 20.69 -23.42 -2.52
N ALA A 157 21.93 -23.08 -2.89
CA ALA A 157 22.99 -24.05 -3.10
C ALA A 157 23.50 -24.56 -1.73
N ASP A 158 22.70 -25.38 -1.04
CA ASP A 158 23.22 -26.11 0.12
C ASP A 158 24.29 -27.08 -0.40
N LYS A 159 25.57 -26.76 -0.14
CA LYS A 159 26.61 -27.77 -0.16
C LYS A 159 26.23 -28.77 0.91
N ASP A 160 25.90 -29.99 0.48
CA ASP A 160 25.78 -31.15 1.36
C ASP A 160 27.15 -31.42 1.99
N ASP A 161 27.60 -30.58 2.93
CA ASP A 161 28.71 -30.87 3.82
C ASP A 161 28.24 -31.94 4.81
N GLU A 162 28.06 -33.16 4.30
CA GLU A 162 27.67 -34.37 5.01
C GLU A 162 28.64 -34.74 6.16
N GLY A 163 29.70 -33.96 6.39
CA GLY A 163 30.79 -34.26 7.32
C GLY A 163 30.83 -33.45 8.63
N GLY A 164 30.01 -32.41 8.82
CA GLY A 164 30.13 -31.49 9.96
C GLY A 164 28.93 -31.52 10.91
N SER A 165 28.97 -32.39 11.93
CA SER A 165 27.93 -32.37 12.98
C SER A 165 27.82 -30.99 13.64
N SER A 166 26.59 -30.50 13.83
CA SER A 166 26.13 -29.47 14.79
C SER A 166 25.87 -28.02 14.34
N GLY A 167 25.76 -27.72 13.04
CA GLY A 167 25.27 -26.42 12.57
C GLY A 167 23.81 -26.43 12.12
N GLU A 168 22.84 -26.70 13.00
CA GLU A 168 21.39 -26.83 12.71
C GLU A 168 20.68 -25.55 12.17
N GLY A 169 21.43 -24.52 11.74
CA GLY A 169 20.90 -23.16 11.60
C GLY A 169 20.67 -22.61 10.18
N GLY A 170 21.17 -23.24 9.12
CA GLY A 170 21.22 -22.62 7.78
C GLY A 170 20.32 -23.20 6.69
N ALA A 171 20.05 -24.51 6.72
CA ALA A 171 19.44 -25.23 5.61
C ALA A 171 17.93 -24.93 5.47
N GLY A 172 17.55 -24.28 4.37
CA GLY A 172 16.15 -24.03 4.00
C GLY A 172 15.58 -22.68 4.44
N GLN A 173 16.39 -21.63 4.38
CA GLN A 173 15.90 -20.25 4.45
C GLN A 173 16.30 -19.50 3.18
N MET A 174 15.37 -18.73 2.65
CA MET A 174 15.58 -17.85 1.51
C MET A 174 16.09 -16.50 1.99
N ASP A 175 17.28 -16.07 1.56
CA ASP A 175 17.84 -14.78 1.97
C ASP A 175 17.39 -13.61 1.08
N LEU A 176 17.88 -12.40 1.38
CA LEU A 176 17.53 -11.19 0.62
C LEU A 176 18.10 -11.21 -0.81
N VAL A 177 19.27 -11.82 -1.01
CA VAL A 177 19.95 -11.89 -2.30
C VAL A 177 19.21 -12.85 -3.22
N GLU A 178 18.81 -14.01 -2.70
CA GLU A 178 17.98 -14.99 -3.37
C GLU A 178 16.61 -14.40 -3.71
N LEU A 179 16.02 -13.60 -2.82
CA LEU A 179 14.81 -12.84 -3.11
C LEU A 179 15.00 -11.87 -4.27
N VAL A 180 16.08 -11.10 -4.28
CA VAL A 180 16.38 -10.19 -5.39
C VAL A 180 16.60 -10.96 -6.69
N ALA A 181 17.32 -12.09 -6.66
CA ALA A 181 17.54 -12.95 -7.81
C ALA A 181 16.20 -13.46 -8.39
N ALA A 182 15.34 -14.00 -7.53
CA ALA A 182 13.99 -14.45 -7.86
C ALA A 182 13.18 -13.35 -8.57
N LEU A 183 13.29 -12.11 -8.08
CA LEU A 183 12.58 -10.96 -8.64
C LEU A 183 13.12 -10.47 -9.99
N ILE A 184 14.41 -10.65 -10.24
CA ILE A 184 15.07 -10.19 -11.48
C ILE A 184 14.82 -11.17 -12.63
N ILE A 185 14.64 -12.47 -12.36
CA ILE A 185 14.43 -13.52 -13.38
C ILE A 185 13.36 -13.16 -14.43
N PRO A 186 12.14 -12.71 -14.06
CA PRO A 186 11.12 -12.32 -15.04
C PRO A 186 11.57 -11.20 -15.99
N ASN A 187 12.34 -10.23 -15.48
CA ASN A 187 12.89 -9.15 -16.29
C ASN A 187 13.95 -9.67 -17.26
N LEU A 188 14.86 -10.55 -16.81
CA LEU A 188 15.88 -11.15 -17.68
C LEU A 188 15.25 -11.99 -18.80
N LEU A 189 14.24 -12.80 -18.48
CA LEU A 189 13.48 -13.57 -19.46
C LEU A 189 12.74 -12.68 -20.46
N SER A 190 12.17 -11.57 -19.99
CA SER A 190 11.53 -10.56 -20.84
C SER A 190 12.54 -9.92 -21.80
N ILE A 191 13.74 -9.58 -21.32
CA ILE A 191 14.81 -9.02 -22.14
C ILE A 191 15.31 -10.04 -23.17
N ARG A 192 15.53 -11.31 -22.76
CA ARG A 192 15.91 -12.40 -23.69
C ARG A 192 14.92 -12.52 -24.83
N ARG A 193 13.63 -12.62 -24.51
CA ARG A 193 12.56 -12.76 -25.52
C ARG A 193 12.57 -11.60 -26.50
N LYS A 194 12.62 -10.36 -26.01
CA LYS A 194 12.65 -9.16 -26.86
C LYS A 194 13.92 -9.09 -27.71
N HIS A 195 15.07 -9.50 -27.18
CA HIS A 195 16.34 -9.55 -27.90
C HIS A 195 16.28 -10.57 -29.05
N LEU A 196 15.78 -11.79 -28.78
CA LEU A 196 15.58 -12.83 -29.79
C LEU A 196 14.58 -12.39 -30.88
N ASP A 197 13.49 -11.74 -30.49
CA ASP A 197 12.51 -11.20 -31.43
C ASP A 197 13.12 -10.10 -32.32
N SER A 198 13.97 -9.23 -31.75
CA SER A 198 14.73 -8.22 -32.50
C SER A 198 15.70 -8.84 -33.51
N LYS A 199 16.44 -9.89 -33.11
CA LYS A 199 17.31 -10.65 -34.02
C LYS A 199 16.53 -11.32 -35.15
N ARG A 200 15.41 -11.97 -34.83
CA ARG A 200 14.49 -12.58 -35.83
C ARG A 200 13.96 -11.55 -36.80
N LEU A 201 13.58 -10.36 -36.32
CA LEU A 201 13.12 -9.23 -37.14
C LEU A 201 14.21 -8.70 -38.08
N ASN A 202 15.45 -8.64 -37.60
CA ASN A 202 16.58 -8.18 -38.41
C ASN A 202 16.92 -9.18 -39.51
N GLY A 203 16.81 -10.49 -39.24
CA GLY A 203 17.03 -11.57 -40.22
C GLY A 203 15.83 -11.89 -41.11
N ALA A 204 14.62 -11.40 -40.81
CA ALA A 204 13.42 -11.74 -41.58
C ALA A 204 13.31 -10.93 -42.90
N ASN A 205 12.88 -11.61 -43.97
CA ASN A 205 12.60 -10.99 -45.28
C ASN A 205 11.60 -9.82 -45.17
N ASP A 206 11.69 -8.86 -46.09
CA ASP A 206 10.88 -7.62 -46.11
C ASP A 206 9.37 -7.84 -45.95
N LYS A 207 8.83 -8.97 -46.44
CA LYS A 207 7.43 -9.34 -46.30
C LYS A 207 7.03 -9.60 -44.83
N SER A 208 7.89 -10.29 -44.07
CA SER A 208 7.70 -10.54 -42.64
C SER A 208 7.90 -9.28 -41.81
N ARG A 209 8.83 -8.39 -42.21
CA ARG A 209 8.97 -7.06 -41.60
C ARG A 209 7.70 -6.23 -41.71
N ARG A 210 7.01 -6.23 -42.87
CA ARG A 210 5.74 -5.50 -43.03
C ARG A 210 4.65 -6.01 -42.09
N LEU A 211 4.48 -7.33 -41.98
CA LEU A 211 3.50 -7.94 -41.06
C LEU A 211 3.84 -7.66 -39.59
N LEU A 212 5.11 -7.73 -39.20
CA LEU A 212 5.51 -7.46 -37.82
C LEU A 212 5.49 -5.96 -37.49
N SER A 213 5.72 -5.08 -38.47
CA SER A 213 5.67 -3.63 -38.28
C SER A 213 4.27 -3.10 -37.95
N SER A 214 3.20 -3.75 -38.46
CA SER A 214 1.82 -3.37 -38.12
C SER A 214 1.47 -3.74 -36.67
N PHE A 215 2.00 -4.85 -36.15
CA PHE A 215 1.92 -5.19 -34.73
C PHE A 215 2.72 -4.20 -33.86
N ARG A 216 3.86 -3.70 -34.37
CA ARG A 216 4.75 -2.78 -33.65
C ARG A 216 4.20 -1.36 -33.50
N ALA A 217 3.27 -0.93 -34.37
CA ALA A 217 2.67 0.41 -34.29
C ALA A 217 1.89 0.65 -32.99
N SER A 218 1.37 -0.41 -32.35
CA SER A 218 0.67 -0.31 -31.05
C SER A 218 1.62 -0.33 -29.83
N THR A 219 2.86 -0.78 -29.98
CA THR A 219 3.84 -1.00 -28.88
C THR A 219 5.00 0.00 -28.86
N LYS A 220 4.94 1.09 -29.62
CA LYS A 220 6.05 2.05 -29.79
C LYS A 220 6.61 2.62 -28.47
N LYS A 221 5.79 2.69 -27.40
CA LYS A 221 6.23 3.13 -26.06
C LYS A 221 6.96 2.03 -25.28
N GLU A 222 6.59 0.77 -25.46
CA GLU A 222 7.26 -0.37 -24.82
C GLU A 222 8.60 -0.70 -25.48
N THR A 223 8.74 -0.41 -26.78
CA THR A 223 9.99 -0.66 -27.50
C THR A 223 11.12 0.27 -27.07
N ALA A 224 10.83 1.53 -26.73
CA ALA A 224 11.86 2.48 -26.28
C ALA A 224 12.48 2.04 -24.94
N LYS A 225 11.62 1.65 -23.98
CA LYS A 225 12.07 1.13 -22.68
C LYS A 225 12.91 -0.15 -22.82
N CYS A 226 12.53 -1.03 -23.73
CA CYS A 226 13.30 -2.26 -24.00
C CYS A 226 14.74 -1.98 -24.46
N GLU A 227 14.96 -0.91 -25.23
CA GLU A 227 16.32 -0.58 -25.68
C GLU A 227 17.19 -0.19 -24.49
N ASP A 228 16.66 0.61 -23.56
CA ASP A 228 17.36 1.00 -22.32
C ASP A 228 17.75 -0.23 -21.47
N ASP A 229 16.83 -1.18 -21.26
CA ASP A 229 17.10 -2.41 -20.50
C ASP A 229 18.22 -3.26 -21.12
N ILE A 230 18.23 -3.35 -22.47
CA ILE A 230 19.27 -4.06 -23.23
C ILE A 230 20.63 -3.36 -23.08
N TYR A 231 20.65 -2.03 -23.08
CA TYR A 231 21.89 -1.26 -22.85
C TYR A 231 22.43 -1.46 -21.44
N ILE A 232 21.56 -1.50 -20.43
CA ILE A 232 21.98 -1.78 -19.03
C ILE A 232 22.68 -3.14 -18.95
N LEU A 233 22.07 -4.20 -19.48
CA LEU A 233 22.69 -5.54 -19.44
C LEU A 233 24.00 -5.58 -20.23
N LYS A 234 24.06 -4.91 -21.39
CA LYS A 234 25.29 -4.83 -22.18
C LYS A 234 26.39 -4.14 -21.37
N ASP A 235 26.09 -3.01 -20.73
CA ASP A 235 27.05 -2.29 -19.90
C ASP A 235 27.47 -3.14 -18.70
N ILE A 236 26.57 -3.91 -18.08
CA ILE A 236 26.90 -4.86 -17.00
C ILE A 236 27.89 -5.92 -17.48
N VAL A 237 27.68 -6.53 -18.66
CA VAL A 237 28.61 -7.52 -19.22
C VAL A 237 29.98 -6.88 -19.47
N MET A 238 30.01 -5.69 -20.06
CA MET A 238 31.26 -4.98 -20.35
C MET A 238 32.00 -4.63 -19.06
N LEU A 239 31.28 -4.18 -18.02
CA LEU A 239 31.85 -3.90 -16.71
C LEU A 239 32.38 -5.15 -16.03
N MET A 240 31.65 -6.26 -16.11
CA MET A 240 32.06 -7.55 -15.57
C MET A 240 33.37 -8.02 -16.24
N ILE A 241 33.46 -7.92 -17.56
CA ILE A 241 34.66 -8.28 -18.32
C ILE A 241 35.82 -7.32 -18.00
N GLU A 242 35.56 -6.01 -17.91
CA GLU A 242 36.56 -5.00 -17.55
C GLU A 242 37.10 -5.23 -16.14
N ASP A 243 36.24 -5.50 -15.16
CA ASP A 243 36.61 -5.73 -13.77
C ASP A 243 37.46 -7.01 -13.62
N CYS A 244 37.20 -8.04 -14.43
CA CYS A 244 37.91 -9.32 -14.33
C CYS A 244 39.17 -9.40 -15.21
N THR A 245 39.17 -8.73 -16.36
CA THR A 245 40.25 -8.85 -17.37
C THR A 245 41.05 -7.57 -17.58
N GLY A 246 40.60 -6.43 -17.03
CA GLY A 246 41.20 -5.11 -17.23
C GLY A 246 40.87 -4.47 -18.59
N ASP A 247 40.03 -5.11 -19.41
CA ASP A 247 39.65 -4.62 -20.73
C ASP A 247 38.16 -4.90 -20.99
N ALA A 248 37.40 -3.87 -21.33
CA ALA A 248 35.96 -3.99 -21.58
C ALA A 248 35.63 -4.76 -22.87
N THR A 249 36.58 -5.02 -23.77
CA THR A 249 36.26 -5.70 -25.04
C THR A 249 35.75 -7.14 -24.83
N PRO A 250 34.68 -7.57 -25.53
CA PRO A 250 34.16 -8.93 -25.43
C PRO A 250 35.26 -9.98 -25.64
N LYS A 251 35.36 -10.92 -24.70
CA LYS A 251 36.39 -11.97 -24.70
C LYS A 251 35.80 -13.31 -25.16
N PRO A 252 36.61 -14.22 -25.72
CA PRO A 252 36.20 -15.61 -25.94
C PRO A 252 35.61 -16.22 -24.66
N LEU A 253 34.42 -16.81 -24.76
CA LEU A 253 33.80 -17.52 -23.66
C LEU A 253 34.43 -18.90 -23.52
N ASP A 254 35.40 -19.00 -22.62
CA ASP A 254 36.07 -20.24 -22.24
C ASP A 254 36.01 -20.47 -20.72
N GLU A 255 36.42 -21.66 -20.28
CA GLU A 255 36.44 -22.03 -18.86
C GLU A 255 37.32 -21.09 -18.04
N GLN A 256 38.41 -20.57 -18.63
CA GLN A 256 39.32 -19.67 -17.93
C GLN A 256 38.65 -18.33 -17.65
N LEU A 257 37.94 -17.74 -18.62
CA LEU A 257 37.19 -16.50 -18.42
C LEU A 257 36.12 -16.66 -17.34
N VAL A 258 35.41 -17.79 -17.32
CA VAL A 258 34.41 -18.07 -16.27
C VAL A 258 35.07 -18.16 -14.89
N ARG A 259 36.24 -18.80 -14.77
CA ARG A 259 37.02 -18.82 -13.51
C ARG A 259 37.49 -17.43 -13.11
N ASP A 260 37.97 -16.64 -14.07
CA ASP A 260 38.42 -15.28 -13.81
C ASP A 260 37.25 -14.40 -13.33
N ILE A 261 36.06 -14.58 -13.90
CA ILE A 261 34.82 -13.94 -13.43
C ILE A 261 34.50 -14.39 -12.01
N LEU A 262 34.40 -15.69 -11.74
CA LEU A 262 34.08 -16.20 -10.40
C LEU A 262 35.09 -15.72 -9.36
N ASN A 263 36.39 -15.79 -9.66
CA ASN A 263 37.45 -15.26 -8.80
C ASN A 263 37.33 -13.74 -8.59
N GLY A 264 37.03 -12.98 -9.64
CA GLY A 264 36.87 -11.53 -9.59
C GLY A 264 35.73 -11.07 -8.67
N PHE A 265 34.67 -11.88 -8.56
CA PHE A 265 33.53 -11.65 -7.66
C PHE A 265 33.66 -12.35 -6.30
N GLY A 266 34.82 -12.97 -6.00
CA GLY A 266 35.09 -13.61 -4.71
C GLY A 266 34.56 -15.04 -4.57
N GLU A 267 34.04 -15.62 -5.65
CA GLU A 267 33.48 -16.98 -5.73
C GLU A 267 34.55 -18.03 -6.09
N GLY A 268 35.74 -17.92 -5.48
CA GLY A 268 36.88 -18.78 -5.81
C GLY A 268 36.62 -20.28 -5.59
N ALA A 269 35.80 -20.62 -4.59
CA ALA A 269 35.41 -22.00 -4.33
C ALA A 269 34.52 -22.60 -5.45
N LEU A 270 33.77 -21.77 -6.17
CA LEU A 270 33.01 -22.20 -7.36
C LEU A 270 33.91 -22.21 -8.60
N ALA A 271 34.90 -21.32 -8.67
CA ALA A 271 35.90 -21.29 -9.73
C ALA A 271 36.79 -22.56 -9.77
N GLU A 272 36.96 -23.23 -8.63
CA GLU A 272 37.70 -24.50 -8.51
C GLU A 272 36.87 -25.72 -8.96
N ASP A 273 35.55 -25.59 -9.10
CA ASP A 273 34.68 -26.67 -9.56
C ASP A 273 34.69 -26.75 -11.10
N ASP A 274 35.61 -27.57 -11.64
CA ASP A 274 35.78 -27.81 -13.07
C ASP A 274 34.48 -28.26 -13.76
N GLU A 275 33.63 -29.02 -13.06
CA GLU A 275 32.37 -29.54 -13.60
C GLU A 275 31.34 -28.41 -13.74
N LEU A 276 31.22 -27.57 -12.70
CA LEU A 276 30.36 -26.39 -12.72
C LEU A 276 30.81 -25.37 -13.78
N VAL A 277 32.10 -25.02 -13.82
CA VAL A 277 32.64 -24.04 -14.78
C VAL A 277 32.36 -24.49 -16.22
N LYS A 278 32.62 -25.77 -16.51
CA LYS A 278 32.32 -26.35 -17.81
C LYS A 278 30.81 -26.34 -18.11
N CYS A 279 29.98 -26.69 -17.13
CA CYS A 279 28.52 -26.62 -17.23
C CYS A 279 28.06 -25.20 -17.60
N MET A 280 28.59 -24.16 -16.94
CA MET A 280 28.27 -22.77 -17.21
C MET A 280 28.61 -22.36 -18.65
N VAL A 281 29.78 -22.78 -19.15
CA VAL A 281 30.18 -22.53 -20.56
C VAL A 281 29.22 -23.25 -21.52
N GLU A 282 28.93 -24.53 -21.29
CA GLU A 282 28.02 -25.31 -22.15
C GLU A 282 26.60 -24.72 -22.20
N VAL A 283 26.10 -24.26 -21.05
CA VAL A 283 24.79 -23.64 -20.88
C VAL A 283 24.71 -22.28 -21.59
N ALA A 284 25.74 -21.45 -21.45
CA ALA A 284 25.82 -20.16 -22.10
C ALA A 284 25.83 -20.25 -23.64
N LEU A 285 26.24 -21.41 -24.17
CA LEU A 285 26.23 -21.73 -25.60
C LEU A 285 24.90 -22.33 -26.08
N ASP A 286 23.86 -22.36 -25.23
CA ASP A 286 22.49 -22.87 -25.51
C ASP A 286 22.45 -24.31 -26.02
N GLY A 287 23.44 -25.14 -25.66
CA GLY A 287 23.53 -26.48 -26.22
C GLY A 287 23.68 -26.48 -27.75
N HIS A 288 24.15 -25.38 -28.37
CA HIS A 288 24.94 -25.46 -29.58
C HIS A 288 26.20 -26.25 -29.23
N HIS A 289 26.03 -27.56 -29.04
CA HIS A 289 27.05 -28.49 -29.39
C HIS A 289 27.51 -28.02 -30.76
N PHE A 290 28.78 -27.65 -30.84
CA PHE A 290 29.60 -28.07 -31.96
C PHE A 290 29.36 -29.57 -32.11
N SER A 291 28.19 -29.94 -32.64
CA SER A 291 27.96 -31.18 -33.31
C SER A 291 28.98 -31.04 -34.41
N SER A 292 30.13 -31.62 -34.10
CA SER A 292 31.20 -31.93 -35.01
C SER A 292 30.47 -32.67 -36.11
N SER A 293 29.98 -31.88 -37.07
CA SER A 293 29.42 -32.35 -38.30
C SER A 293 30.65 -32.89 -38.99
N LYS A 294 31.01 -34.12 -38.63
CA LYS A 294 32.18 -34.85 -39.11
C LYS A 294 32.16 -35.01 -40.63
N ASN A 295 31.12 -34.53 -41.30
CA ASN A 295 30.90 -34.65 -42.73
C ASN A 295 31.10 -33.34 -43.51
N SER A 296 31.47 -32.22 -42.86
CA SER A 296 31.91 -31.01 -43.57
C SER A 296 33.39 -30.78 -43.33
N SER A 297 34.24 -31.32 -44.21
CA SER A 297 35.70 -31.22 -44.21
C SER A 297 36.25 -29.82 -44.55
N MET A 298 35.48 -28.77 -44.26
CA MET A 298 35.93 -27.40 -44.44
C MET A 298 36.56 -26.93 -43.12
N ASN A 299 37.90 -26.94 -43.07
CA ASN A 299 38.75 -26.43 -41.98
C ASN A 299 38.57 -24.91 -41.80
N ILE A 300 37.37 -24.47 -41.44
CA ILE A 300 37.16 -23.12 -40.93
C ILE A 300 37.52 -23.21 -39.44
N GLU A 301 38.65 -22.61 -39.06
CA GLU A 301 38.98 -22.33 -37.66
C GLU A 301 37.79 -21.58 -37.06
N ALA A 302 36.94 -22.31 -36.33
CA ALA A 302 35.77 -21.72 -35.72
C ALA A 302 36.26 -20.86 -34.58
N THR A 303 36.12 -19.54 -34.74
CA THR A 303 36.42 -18.59 -33.68
C THR A 303 35.54 -18.92 -32.49
N PRO A 304 36.12 -19.01 -31.27
CA PRO A 304 35.34 -19.29 -30.08
C PRO A 304 34.26 -18.21 -29.91
N PRO A 305 33.03 -18.61 -29.52
CA PRO A 305 31.96 -17.66 -29.24
C PRO A 305 32.43 -16.66 -28.18
N LEU A 306 32.11 -15.38 -28.38
CA LEU A 306 32.48 -14.32 -27.45
C LEU A 306 31.44 -14.25 -26.33
N LEU A 307 31.87 -13.92 -25.10
CA LEU A 307 30.99 -13.49 -24.02
C LEU A 307 30.42 -12.12 -24.38
N ASP A 308 29.25 -12.14 -24.99
CA ASP A 308 28.45 -11.01 -25.42
C ASP A 308 27.09 -11.00 -24.70
N LEU A 309 26.23 -10.05 -25.06
CA LEU A 309 24.90 -9.96 -24.45
C LEU A 309 24.07 -11.24 -24.66
N ASP A 310 24.22 -11.92 -25.80
CA ASP A 310 23.38 -13.06 -26.16
C ASP A 310 23.73 -14.30 -25.35
N THR A 311 25.04 -14.60 -25.31
CA THR A 311 25.60 -15.70 -24.50
C THR A 311 25.36 -15.44 -23.01
N PHE A 312 25.51 -14.20 -22.54
CA PHE A 312 25.26 -13.84 -21.15
C PHE A 312 23.78 -13.99 -20.75
N VAL A 313 22.85 -13.44 -21.54
CA VAL A 313 21.42 -13.54 -21.26
C VAL A 313 20.93 -14.99 -21.36
N THR A 314 21.48 -15.77 -22.30
CA THR A 314 21.20 -17.20 -22.41
C THR A 314 21.67 -17.94 -21.16
N ALA A 315 22.90 -17.70 -20.71
CA ALA A 315 23.46 -18.29 -19.50
C ALA A 315 22.61 -17.98 -18.26
N LEU A 316 22.18 -16.73 -18.09
CA LEU A 316 21.40 -16.31 -16.92
C LEU A 316 19.96 -16.83 -16.89
N THR A 317 19.45 -17.31 -18.02
CA THR A 317 18.03 -17.68 -18.13
C THR A 317 17.81 -19.12 -18.55
N SER A 318 18.85 -19.89 -18.82
CA SER A 318 18.76 -21.30 -19.27
C SER A 318 17.90 -22.14 -18.34
N ASP A 319 18.09 -21.99 -17.04
CA ASP A 319 17.53 -22.89 -16.03
C ASP A 319 16.02 -22.71 -15.87
N VAL A 320 15.55 -21.50 -16.20
CA VAL A 320 14.15 -21.07 -16.13
C VAL A 320 13.50 -20.93 -17.52
N SER A 321 14.30 -20.99 -18.59
CA SER A 321 13.85 -20.86 -19.98
C SER A 321 13.04 -22.09 -20.36
N GLY A 322 11.72 -21.91 -20.45
CA GLY A 322 10.75 -22.97 -20.74
C GLY A 322 9.85 -23.31 -19.55
N GLN A 323 10.28 -23.02 -18.32
CA GLN A 323 9.45 -23.15 -17.12
C GLN A 323 8.60 -21.90 -16.92
N TYR A 324 9.18 -20.72 -17.18
CA TYR A 324 8.53 -19.44 -17.00
C TYR A 324 8.27 -18.73 -18.34
N ASP A 325 7.02 -18.32 -18.59
CA ASP A 325 6.65 -17.52 -19.77
C ASP A 325 6.49 -16.05 -19.37
N PRO A 326 7.44 -15.16 -19.74
CA PRO A 326 7.36 -13.73 -19.41
C PRO A 326 6.16 -13.03 -20.07
N GLY A 327 5.52 -13.66 -21.07
CA GLY A 327 4.28 -13.15 -21.64
C GLY A 327 3.10 -13.14 -20.65
N ARG A 328 3.12 -14.04 -19.66
CA ARG A 328 2.07 -14.18 -18.63
C ARG A 328 2.00 -12.97 -17.69
N GLU A 329 3.13 -12.34 -17.41
CA GLU A 329 3.19 -11.12 -16.61
C GLU A 329 2.40 -9.94 -17.21
N SER A 330 2.28 -9.91 -18.54
CA SER A 330 1.49 -8.90 -19.25
C SER A 330 0.02 -9.30 -19.42
N ARG A 331 -0.31 -10.57 -19.13
CA ARG A 331 -1.64 -11.15 -19.31
C ARG A 331 -2.54 -10.75 -18.15
N ARG A 332 -3.83 -10.66 -18.45
CA ARG A 332 -4.89 -10.47 -17.44
C ARG A 332 -5.28 -11.83 -16.86
N SER A 333 -4.38 -12.41 -16.10
CA SER A 333 -4.54 -13.67 -15.37
C SER A 333 -4.12 -13.47 -13.93
N THR A 334 -4.57 -14.37 -13.07
CA THR A 334 -4.09 -14.45 -11.68
C THR A 334 -2.75 -15.18 -11.63
N ASN A 335 -1.97 -15.01 -10.57
CA ASN A 335 -0.75 -15.81 -10.33
C ASN A 335 -1.08 -17.30 -10.29
N PHE A 336 -2.22 -17.64 -9.68
CA PHE A 336 -2.74 -19.01 -9.69
C PHE A 336 -3.06 -19.52 -11.11
N GLU A 337 -3.62 -18.68 -11.98
CA GLU A 337 -3.86 -19.07 -13.37
C GLU A 337 -2.54 -19.27 -14.14
N ASP A 338 -1.56 -18.40 -13.90
CA ASP A 338 -0.31 -18.38 -14.64
C ASP A 338 0.65 -19.50 -14.30
N VAL A 339 0.56 -20.08 -13.12
CA VAL A 339 1.43 -21.19 -12.72
C VAL A 339 0.74 -22.54 -12.99
N TRP A 340 -0.52 -22.71 -12.58
CA TRP A 340 -1.17 -24.03 -12.63
C TRP A 340 -1.84 -24.33 -13.98
N PHE A 341 -2.17 -23.31 -14.78
CA PHE A 341 -2.80 -23.50 -16.08
C PHE A 341 -1.79 -23.15 -17.19
N HIS A 342 -0.76 -23.99 -17.32
CA HIS A 342 0.01 -24.03 -18.55
C HIS A 342 -0.97 -24.36 -19.70
N ALA A 343 -1.25 -23.38 -20.54
CA ALA A 343 -1.88 -23.63 -21.82
C ALA A 343 -0.90 -24.51 -22.62
N LYS A 344 -1.08 -25.84 -22.52
CA LYS A 344 -0.49 -26.79 -23.46
C LYS A 344 -0.83 -26.24 -24.84
N GLY A 345 0.21 -25.94 -25.61
CA GLY A 345 0.20 -24.94 -26.67
C GLY A 345 -1.05 -24.96 -27.56
N ASP A 346 -1.44 -23.77 -28.01
CA ASP A 346 -2.50 -23.50 -28.99
C ASP A 346 -2.38 -24.26 -30.33
N ASP A 347 -1.41 -25.16 -30.50
CA ASP A 347 -1.22 -25.96 -31.71
C ASP A 347 -2.28 -27.08 -31.88
N ASP A 348 -3.07 -27.41 -30.86
CA ASP A 348 -4.20 -28.36 -31.00
C ASP A 348 -5.50 -27.85 -30.35
N SER A 349 -6.04 -26.77 -30.90
CA SER A 349 -7.25 -26.07 -30.46
C SER A 349 -8.58 -26.89 -30.44
N ASN A 350 -8.57 -28.22 -30.56
CA ASN A 350 -9.78 -29.04 -30.65
C ASN A 350 -9.92 -30.24 -29.70
N SER A 351 -8.91 -30.70 -28.95
CA SER A 351 -9.01 -32.02 -28.28
C SER A 351 -9.25 -32.01 -26.76
N PHE A 352 -9.00 -30.93 -26.03
CA PHE A 352 -8.95 -30.99 -24.55
C PHE A 352 -10.17 -30.38 -23.84
N ARG A 353 -11.36 -30.97 -24.05
CA ARG A 353 -12.62 -30.45 -23.47
C ARG A 353 -13.41 -31.40 -22.56
N LEU A 354 -12.88 -32.57 -22.20
CA LEU A 354 -13.69 -33.60 -21.51
C LEU A 354 -13.01 -34.33 -20.33
N LEU A 355 -11.87 -33.88 -19.81
CA LEU A 355 -11.16 -34.54 -18.69
C LEU A 355 -10.85 -33.60 -17.51
N ASP A 356 -11.74 -32.65 -17.23
CA ASP A 356 -11.59 -31.66 -16.14
C ASP A 356 -12.24 -32.08 -14.80
N GLU A 357 -12.76 -33.31 -14.68
CA GLU A 357 -13.25 -33.84 -13.40
C GLU A 357 -12.30 -34.95 -12.93
N GLU A 358 -11.55 -34.68 -11.85
CA GLU A 358 -10.66 -35.59 -11.10
C GLU A 358 -9.22 -35.83 -11.61
N MET A 359 -8.55 -34.85 -12.25
CA MET A 359 -7.07 -34.91 -12.23
C MET A 359 -6.58 -34.48 -10.85
N ALA A 360 -6.23 -35.46 -10.00
CA ALA A 360 -5.59 -35.18 -8.73
C ALA A 360 -4.31 -34.38 -8.99
N VAL A 361 -3.98 -33.40 -8.14
CA VAL A 361 -2.71 -32.65 -8.20
C VAL A 361 -1.50 -33.60 -8.33
N GLY A 362 -1.62 -34.82 -7.78
CA GLY A 362 -0.66 -35.90 -7.98
C GLY A 362 -0.42 -36.31 -9.43
N ASP A 363 -1.44 -36.40 -10.27
CA ASP A 363 -1.29 -36.78 -11.69
C ASP A 363 -0.64 -35.68 -12.51
N TYR A 364 -0.92 -34.41 -12.17
CA TYR A 364 -0.27 -33.25 -12.79
C TYR A 364 1.22 -33.18 -12.45
N VAL A 365 1.57 -33.35 -11.17
CA VAL A 365 2.96 -33.42 -10.71
C VAL A 365 3.68 -34.62 -11.37
N THR A 366 2.99 -35.76 -11.49
CA THR A 366 3.54 -36.94 -12.18
C THR A 366 3.79 -36.67 -13.67
N ALA A 367 2.86 -35.99 -14.36
CA ALA A 367 3.03 -35.61 -15.76
C ALA A 367 4.16 -34.59 -15.97
N LEU A 368 4.27 -33.58 -15.10
CA LEU A 368 5.39 -32.62 -15.08
C LEU A 368 6.72 -33.32 -14.86
N HIS A 369 6.79 -34.32 -13.99
CA HIS A 369 7.99 -35.13 -13.79
C HIS A 369 8.32 -36.02 -14.98
N GLU A 370 7.33 -36.59 -15.67
CA GLU A 370 7.56 -37.34 -16.90
C GLU A 370 8.06 -36.46 -18.06
N GLU A 371 7.63 -35.20 -18.10
CA GLU A 371 8.08 -34.19 -19.07
C GLU A 371 9.48 -33.68 -18.70
N ARG A 372 9.74 -33.38 -17.42
CA ARG A 372 11.08 -33.00 -16.89
C ARG A 372 12.10 -34.13 -17.03
N ALA A 373 11.68 -35.39 -16.92
CA ALA A 373 12.53 -36.56 -17.18
C ALA A 373 12.82 -36.77 -18.68
N ARG A 374 11.98 -36.22 -19.57
CA ARG A 374 12.18 -36.26 -21.03
C ARG A 374 12.99 -35.07 -21.55
N ASP A 375 12.77 -33.88 -21.01
CA ASP A 375 13.32 -32.60 -21.49
C ASP A 375 14.52 -32.11 -20.67
N GLY A 376 14.86 -32.76 -19.56
CA GLY A 376 16.05 -32.45 -18.78
C GLY A 376 17.31 -32.53 -19.64
N ILE A 377 17.84 -31.35 -20.00
CA ILE A 377 19.15 -31.19 -20.65
C ILE A 377 20.17 -32.02 -19.85
N PRO A 378 20.78 -33.08 -20.43
CA PRO A 378 21.59 -34.03 -19.67
C PRO A 378 22.93 -33.49 -19.16
N CYS A 379 23.22 -32.20 -19.31
CA CYS A 379 24.59 -31.70 -19.35
C CYS A 379 25.38 -31.91 -18.05
N CYS A 380 24.74 -31.93 -16.87
CA CYS A 380 25.47 -31.93 -15.59
C CYS A 380 25.02 -33.06 -14.64
N ARG A 381 24.24 -34.04 -15.14
CA ARG A 381 23.93 -35.25 -14.37
C ARG A 381 25.08 -36.24 -14.53
N LYS A 382 26.00 -36.26 -13.55
CA LYS A 382 27.11 -37.23 -13.45
C LYS A 382 26.73 -38.56 -14.10
N LYS A 383 27.23 -38.81 -15.32
CA LYS A 383 27.24 -40.16 -15.89
C LYS A 383 28.24 -40.96 -15.09
N SER A 384 27.80 -41.43 -13.93
CA SER A 384 28.48 -42.49 -13.19
C SER A 384 28.59 -43.67 -14.14
N ASN A 385 29.79 -43.93 -14.65
CA ASN A 385 30.11 -45.02 -15.57
C ASN A 385 30.05 -46.40 -14.90
N ASN A 386 29.23 -46.57 -13.86
CA ASN A 386 29.03 -47.85 -13.18
C ASN A 386 28.00 -48.70 -13.94
N LYS A 387 28.49 -49.40 -14.96
CA LYS A 387 27.78 -50.39 -15.78
C LYS A 387 27.39 -51.69 -15.03
N ALA A 388 27.21 -51.66 -13.70
CA ALA A 388 27.07 -52.87 -12.89
C ALA A 388 25.96 -52.86 -11.81
N VAL A 389 24.99 -51.92 -11.85
CA VAL A 389 23.95 -51.83 -10.79
C VAL A 389 22.55 -51.65 -11.39
N ASP A 390 22.12 -52.57 -12.25
CA ASP A 390 20.75 -52.55 -12.79
C ASP A 390 19.73 -53.26 -11.88
N SER A 391 20.16 -53.96 -10.81
CA SER A 391 19.25 -54.65 -9.88
C SER A 391 18.98 -53.91 -8.56
N ALA A 392 19.83 -52.95 -8.14
CA ALA A 392 19.58 -52.15 -6.92
C ALA A 392 18.81 -50.84 -7.19
N ASN A 393 18.77 -50.37 -8.44
CA ASN A 393 18.08 -49.12 -8.81
C ASN A 393 16.55 -49.23 -8.79
N MET A 394 15.99 -50.45 -8.84
CA MET A 394 14.55 -50.65 -8.71
C MET A 394 14.06 -50.38 -7.28
N SER A 395 14.89 -50.63 -6.27
CA SER A 395 14.57 -50.33 -4.86
C SER A 395 14.72 -48.86 -4.53
N ALA A 396 15.72 -48.16 -5.09
CA ALA A 396 15.87 -46.70 -4.94
C ALA A 396 14.74 -45.93 -5.63
N ARG A 397 14.29 -46.39 -6.80
CA ARG A 397 13.13 -45.82 -7.50
C ARG A 397 11.82 -46.08 -6.74
N GLN A 398 11.66 -47.26 -6.14
CA GLN A 398 10.54 -47.54 -5.23
C GLN A 398 10.61 -46.73 -3.93
N LEU A 399 11.80 -46.46 -3.39
CA LEU A 399 11.99 -45.60 -2.21
C LEU A 399 11.69 -44.13 -2.54
N TYR A 400 12.04 -43.67 -3.74
CA TYR A 400 11.69 -42.33 -4.23
C TYR A 400 10.17 -42.17 -4.39
N ILE A 401 9.52 -43.18 -5.00
CA ILE A 401 8.06 -43.23 -5.16
C ILE A 401 7.34 -43.40 -3.80
N GLN A 402 7.93 -44.09 -2.81
CA GLN A 402 7.39 -44.17 -1.45
C GLN A 402 7.58 -42.88 -0.65
N LYS A 403 8.70 -42.17 -0.83
CA LYS A 403 8.96 -40.86 -0.21
C LYS A 403 8.06 -39.76 -0.82
N GLU A 404 7.71 -39.89 -2.10
CA GLU A 404 6.77 -39.01 -2.82
C GLU A 404 5.30 -39.14 -2.36
N LYS A 405 4.88 -40.28 -1.79
CA LYS A 405 3.51 -40.42 -1.26
C LYS A 405 3.19 -39.48 -0.08
N GLY A 406 4.21 -38.83 0.52
CA GLY A 406 4.04 -37.78 1.52
C GLY A 406 4.09 -36.34 0.96
N MET A 407 4.34 -36.16 -0.34
CA MET A 407 4.61 -34.85 -0.97
C MET A 407 3.42 -34.34 -1.79
N VAL A 408 2.19 -34.52 -1.28
CA VAL A 408 0.97 -34.06 -1.97
C VAL A 408 0.58 -32.67 -1.45
N ALA A 409 0.61 -31.67 -2.34
CA ALA A 409 -0.03 -30.39 -2.10
C ALA A 409 -1.55 -30.61 -2.02
N THR A 410 -2.15 -30.33 -0.86
CA THR A 410 -3.60 -30.48 -0.67
C THR A 410 -4.27 -29.13 -0.69
N ARG A 411 -5.35 -29.00 -1.46
CA ARG A 411 -6.14 -27.77 -1.45
C ARG A 411 -7.03 -27.76 -0.21
N VAL A 412 -6.85 -26.77 0.64
CA VAL A 412 -7.69 -26.52 1.81
C VAL A 412 -8.74 -25.48 1.44
N LEU A 413 -9.98 -25.73 1.85
CA LEU A 413 -11.05 -24.76 1.71
C LEU A 413 -10.79 -23.59 2.66
N THR A 414 -10.41 -22.44 2.12
CA THR A 414 -10.17 -21.19 2.87
C THR A 414 -11.39 -20.28 2.93
N ASP A 415 -12.56 -20.76 2.46
CA ASP A 415 -13.75 -19.95 2.21
C ASP A 415 -13.45 -18.58 1.56
N PRO A 416 -12.74 -18.57 0.40
CA PRO A 416 -12.25 -17.36 -0.26
C PRO A 416 -13.36 -16.37 -0.67
N ALA A 417 -14.62 -16.79 -0.62
CA ALA A 417 -15.76 -15.91 -0.81
C ALA A 417 -15.87 -14.83 0.29
N VAL A 418 -15.42 -15.11 1.52
CA VAL A 418 -15.63 -14.26 2.70
C VAL A 418 -14.32 -13.65 3.22
N ASP A 419 -13.16 -14.10 2.72
CA ASP A 419 -11.88 -13.59 3.16
C ASP A 419 -11.58 -12.18 2.62
N TYR A 420 -11.90 -11.18 3.46
CA TYR A 420 -11.61 -9.78 3.21
C TYR A 420 -10.13 -9.42 3.39
N SER A 421 -9.36 -10.25 4.09
CA SER A 421 -7.93 -10.02 4.29
C SER A 421 -7.18 -10.39 3.01
N ALA A 422 -7.54 -11.52 2.41
CA ALA A 422 -7.02 -11.95 1.13
C ALA A 422 -7.75 -11.29 -0.06
N ASP A 423 -8.88 -10.59 0.13
CA ASP A 423 -9.67 -9.93 -0.93
C ASP A 423 -10.05 -10.88 -2.09
N THR A 424 -10.25 -12.17 -1.84
CA THR A 424 -10.37 -13.22 -2.88
C THR A 424 -11.70 -13.22 -3.65
N PHE A 425 -12.52 -12.19 -3.45
CA PHE A 425 -13.76 -11.98 -4.19
C PHE A 425 -13.51 -11.56 -5.65
N ARG A 426 -14.49 -11.71 -6.52
CA ARG A 426 -14.41 -11.42 -7.95
C ARG A 426 -14.88 -9.99 -8.23
N THR A 427 -15.92 -9.55 -7.52
CA THR A 427 -16.48 -8.20 -7.63
C THR A 427 -16.52 -7.50 -6.27
N ARG A 428 -15.89 -6.31 -6.19
CA ARG A 428 -15.94 -5.46 -4.99
C ARG A 428 -17.32 -4.86 -4.79
N PHE A 429 -18.01 -4.54 -5.89
CA PHE A 429 -19.34 -3.94 -5.88
C PHE A 429 -20.34 -4.82 -5.14
N GLN A 430 -20.41 -6.12 -5.45
CA GLN A 430 -21.32 -7.03 -4.74
C GLN A 430 -21.09 -7.00 -3.23
N VAL A 431 -19.82 -7.02 -2.79
CA VAL A 431 -19.47 -6.91 -1.37
C VAL A 431 -19.97 -5.59 -0.78
N VAL A 432 -19.72 -4.46 -1.44
CA VAL A 432 -20.19 -3.14 -0.99
C VAL A 432 -21.71 -3.11 -0.84
N PHE A 433 -22.45 -3.58 -1.84
CA PHE A 433 -23.91 -3.64 -1.81
C PHE A 433 -24.43 -4.57 -0.71
N LEU A 434 -23.76 -5.70 -0.49
CA LEU A 434 -24.08 -6.66 0.56
C LEU A 434 -23.97 -6.03 1.95
N TRP A 435 -22.88 -5.32 2.23
CA TRP A 435 -22.70 -4.61 3.49
C TRP A 435 -23.67 -3.44 3.66
N ILE A 436 -23.93 -2.66 2.60
CA ILE A 436 -24.96 -1.61 2.62
C ILE A 436 -26.32 -2.18 2.97
N SER A 437 -26.72 -3.29 2.34
CA SER A 437 -27.98 -3.96 2.65
C SER A 437 -28.03 -4.42 4.10
N LEU A 438 -26.95 -5.01 4.62
CA LEU A 438 -26.87 -5.45 6.02
C LEU A 438 -27.00 -4.29 7.02
N VAL A 439 -26.29 -3.18 6.79
CA VAL A 439 -26.36 -2.01 7.67
C VAL A 439 -27.75 -1.39 7.63
N LEU A 440 -28.35 -1.22 6.45
CA LEU A 440 -29.71 -0.72 6.31
C LEU A 440 -30.71 -1.63 7.02
N PHE A 441 -30.54 -2.95 6.90
CA PHE A 441 -31.33 -3.93 7.63
C PHE A 441 -31.19 -3.76 9.15
N TYR A 442 -29.98 -3.60 9.67
CA TYR A 442 -29.77 -3.37 11.11
C TYR A 442 -30.41 -2.06 11.59
N VAL A 443 -30.32 -0.99 10.80
CA VAL A 443 -30.97 0.29 11.13
C VAL A 443 -32.49 0.10 11.17
N SER A 444 -33.09 -0.52 10.15
CA SER A 444 -34.53 -0.85 10.16
C SER A 444 -34.93 -1.73 11.33
N TYR A 445 -34.10 -2.72 11.68
CA TYR A 445 -34.34 -3.63 12.79
C TYR A 445 -34.36 -2.90 14.13
N LEU A 446 -33.40 -1.98 14.37
CA LEU A 446 -33.33 -1.19 15.59
C LEU A 446 -34.55 -0.27 15.76
N PHE A 447 -35.01 0.37 14.68
CA PHE A 447 -36.22 1.20 14.71
C PHE A 447 -37.45 0.38 15.09
N ARG A 448 -37.59 -0.85 14.58
CA ARG A 448 -38.72 -1.72 14.89
C ARG A 448 -38.66 -2.32 16.30
N TRP A 449 -37.46 -2.71 16.76
CA TRP A 449 -37.30 -3.31 18.09
C TRP A 449 -37.65 -2.35 19.24
N GLY A 450 -37.46 -1.04 19.04
CA GLY A 450 -37.81 -0.02 20.03
C GLY A 450 -39.29 -0.01 20.40
N GLU A 451 -40.19 -0.43 19.50
CA GLU A 451 -41.64 -0.38 19.71
C GLU A 451 -42.22 -1.71 20.20
N ASP A 452 -41.77 -2.85 19.65
CA ASP A 452 -42.33 -4.18 19.98
C ASP A 452 -41.63 -4.87 21.18
N GLY A 453 -40.46 -4.37 21.60
CA GLY A 453 -39.37 -5.22 22.11
C GLY A 453 -39.07 -5.19 23.60
N SER A 454 -40.03 -4.88 24.48
CA SER A 454 -39.82 -5.19 25.89
C SER A 454 -39.92 -6.72 26.06
N PHE A 455 -38.79 -7.43 25.95
CA PHE A 455 -38.72 -8.88 26.22
C PHE A 455 -39.20 -9.10 27.66
N THR A 456 -40.46 -9.44 27.89
CA THR A 456 -41.01 -9.68 29.22
C THR A 456 -40.40 -10.98 29.69
N ALA A 457 -39.30 -10.89 30.44
CA ALA A 457 -38.77 -12.05 31.14
C ALA A 457 -39.88 -12.55 32.07
N PRO A 458 -40.46 -13.74 31.82
CA PRO A 458 -41.48 -14.27 32.70
C PRO A 458 -40.85 -14.47 34.08
N GLY A 459 -41.39 -13.80 35.11
CA GLY A 459 -40.87 -13.86 36.48
C GLY A 459 -40.38 -12.54 37.10
N CYS A 460 -40.57 -11.40 36.44
CA CYS A 460 -40.24 -10.07 36.96
C CYS A 460 -41.45 -9.27 37.49
N GLU A 461 -42.50 -9.94 37.94
CA GLU A 461 -43.74 -9.29 38.42
C GLU A 461 -43.68 -8.85 39.89
N ASP A 462 -42.71 -9.32 40.68
CA ASP A 462 -42.63 -8.98 42.10
C ASP A 462 -41.88 -7.64 42.35
N ASP A 463 -42.62 -6.70 42.94
CA ASP A 463 -42.28 -5.28 43.20
C ASP A 463 -41.00 -4.99 44.01
N ASN A 464 -40.32 -6.02 44.50
CA ASN A 464 -39.16 -5.88 45.40
C ASN A 464 -37.80 -5.82 44.68
N GLY A 465 -37.76 -6.07 43.36
CA GLY A 465 -36.54 -6.09 42.54
C GLY A 465 -36.30 -4.84 41.67
N LYS A 466 -36.68 -3.64 42.14
CA LYS A 466 -36.85 -2.42 41.29
C LYS A 466 -35.66 -1.98 40.43
N VAL A 467 -34.43 -2.38 40.74
CA VAL A 467 -33.23 -2.00 39.95
C VAL A 467 -32.62 -3.20 39.22
N ALA A 468 -32.60 -4.38 39.86
CA ALA A 468 -31.96 -5.56 39.29
C ALA A 468 -32.71 -6.12 38.09
N CYS A 469 -34.05 -6.17 38.13
CA CYS A 469 -34.82 -6.74 37.03
C CYS A 469 -34.68 -5.92 35.72
N PRO A 470 -34.86 -4.57 35.70
CA PRO A 470 -34.65 -3.78 34.48
C PRO A 470 -33.23 -3.88 33.93
N LEU A 471 -32.22 -3.94 34.82
CA LEU A 471 -30.82 -4.10 34.44
C LEU A 471 -30.56 -5.47 33.79
N ILE A 472 -31.00 -6.57 34.42
CA ILE A 472 -30.84 -7.93 33.88
C ILE A 472 -31.61 -8.06 32.57
N ARG A 473 -32.85 -7.53 32.50
CA ARG A 473 -33.66 -7.50 31.28
C ARG A 473 -32.95 -6.74 30.15
N GLY A 474 -32.35 -5.59 30.46
CA GLY A 474 -31.55 -4.81 29.53
C GLY A 474 -30.34 -5.58 29.02
N ILE A 475 -29.55 -6.17 29.93
CA ILE A 475 -28.36 -6.96 29.57
C ILE A 475 -28.73 -8.18 28.72
N VAL A 476 -29.71 -8.98 29.15
CA VAL A 476 -30.16 -10.17 28.41
C VAL A 476 -30.75 -9.78 27.06
N GLY A 477 -31.57 -8.72 27.01
CA GLY A 477 -32.12 -8.19 25.76
C GLY A 477 -31.03 -7.77 24.78
N GLN A 478 -30.00 -7.06 25.24
CA GLN A 478 -28.85 -6.66 24.42
C GLN A 478 -28.00 -7.85 23.98
N LEU A 479 -27.75 -8.83 24.85
CA LEU A 479 -27.01 -10.06 24.48
C LEU A 479 -27.76 -10.88 23.42
N LEU A 480 -29.08 -11.03 23.57
CA LEU A 480 -29.92 -11.70 22.57
C LEU A 480 -29.97 -10.94 21.25
N LEU A 481 -30.03 -9.61 21.31
CA LEU A 481 -29.95 -8.74 20.14
C LEU A 481 -28.62 -8.94 19.40
N ILE A 482 -27.50 -8.80 20.10
CA ILE A 482 -26.15 -9.00 19.53
C ILE A 482 -26.01 -10.41 18.95
N SER A 483 -26.47 -11.44 19.67
CA SER A 483 -26.42 -12.82 19.19
C SER A 483 -27.21 -13.01 17.90
N LYS A 484 -28.43 -12.45 17.81
CA LYS A 484 -29.22 -12.46 16.58
C LYS A 484 -28.52 -11.73 15.45
N LEU A 485 -27.97 -10.54 15.70
CA LEU A 485 -27.25 -9.76 14.69
C LEU A 485 -26.03 -10.52 14.18
N ILE A 486 -25.25 -11.18 15.05
CA ILE A 486 -24.08 -11.98 14.67
C ILE A 486 -24.48 -13.19 13.84
N ILE A 487 -25.44 -14.00 14.32
CA ILE A 487 -25.86 -15.23 13.62
C ILE A 487 -26.45 -14.88 12.25
N PHE A 488 -27.41 -13.96 12.22
CA PHE A 488 -28.11 -13.62 10.99
C PHE A 488 -27.25 -12.79 10.04
N GLY A 489 -26.49 -11.81 10.56
CA GLY A 489 -25.55 -11.05 9.76
C GLY A 489 -24.43 -11.92 9.21
N GLY A 490 -23.90 -12.84 10.01
CA GLY A 490 -22.91 -13.82 9.57
C GLY A 490 -23.43 -14.69 8.43
N LEU A 491 -24.60 -15.31 8.60
CA LEU A 491 -25.23 -16.10 7.53
C LEU A 491 -25.53 -15.24 6.29
N TYR A 492 -25.99 -14.00 6.49
CA TYR A 492 -26.24 -13.04 5.40
C TYR A 492 -24.98 -12.75 4.58
N ILE A 493 -23.87 -12.43 5.25
CA ILE A 493 -22.60 -12.15 4.58
C ILE A 493 -22.03 -13.41 3.92
N VAL A 494 -22.05 -14.56 4.61
CA VAL A 494 -21.51 -15.82 4.09
C VAL A 494 -22.25 -16.21 2.81
N PHE A 495 -23.57 -16.39 2.86
CA PHE A 495 -24.37 -16.77 1.68
C PHE A 495 -24.40 -15.68 0.61
N GLY A 496 -24.40 -14.41 1.02
CA GLY A 496 -24.35 -13.26 0.12
C GLY A 496 -23.02 -13.09 -0.62
N SER A 497 -21.95 -13.66 -0.06
CA SER A 497 -20.62 -13.66 -0.66
C SER A 497 -20.32 -14.96 -1.43
N THR A 498 -21.04 -16.06 -1.15
CA THR A 498 -20.87 -17.32 -1.88
C THR A 498 -21.10 -17.11 -3.37
N GLY A 499 -20.24 -17.73 -4.20
CA GLY A 499 -20.23 -17.52 -5.65
C GLY A 499 -19.47 -16.27 -6.11
N ASN A 500 -19.06 -15.37 -5.21
CA ASN A 500 -18.17 -14.26 -5.53
C ASN A 500 -16.68 -14.63 -5.40
N SER A 501 -16.30 -15.86 -5.08
CA SER A 501 -14.88 -16.27 -5.04
C SER A 501 -14.25 -16.34 -6.44
N ILE A 502 -12.97 -15.99 -6.56
CA ILE A 502 -12.16 -16.22 -7.77
C ILE A 502 -11.82 -17.70 -7.93
N GLU A 503 -11.61 -18.41 -6.81
CA GLU A 503 -10.82 -19.63 -6.78
C GLU A 503 -11.65 -20.93 -6.72
N GLY A 504 -12.97 -20.86 -6.63
CA GLY A 504 -13.85 -22.03 -6.65
C GLY A 504 -14.68 -22.10 -7.93
N GLN A 505 -14.30 -22.96 -8.88
CA GLN A 505 -15.30 -23.62 -9.73
C GLN A 505 -15.93 -24.77 -8.95
N GLU A 506 -16.50 -24.45 -7.80
CA GLU A 506 -17.50 -25.33 -7.21
C GLU A 506 -18.58 -25.60 -8.26
N THR A 507 -19.10 -26.82 -8.26
CA THR A 507 -20.10 -27.26 -9.22
C THR A 507 -21.18 -26.19 -9.35
N ILE A 508 -21.64 -25.92 -10.59
CA ILE A 508 -22.74 -24.96 -10.85
C ILE A 508 -23.91 -25.21 -9.88
N ALA A 509 -24.13 -26.48 -9.50
CA ALA A 509 -25.08 -26.90 -8.49
C ALA A 509 -24.90 -26.19 -7.12
N GLN A 510 -23.69 -26.14 -6.55
CA GLN A 510 -23.44 -25.45 -5.28
C GLN A 510 -23.76 -23.97 -5.36
N MET A 511 -23.34 -23.28 -6.43
CA MET A 511 -23.67 -21.85 -6.62
C MET A 511 -25.18 -21.61 -6.73
N VAL A 512 -25.91 -22.49 -7.42
CA VAL A 512 -27.38 -22.43 -7.52
C VAL A 512 -28.02 -22.66 -6.15
N ILE A 513 -27.53 -23.65 -5.38
CA ILE A 513 -28.01 -23.93 -4.01
C ILE A 513 -27.81 -22.69 -3.13
N TYR A 514 -26.60 -22.13 -3.08
CA TYR A 514 -26.31 -20.97 -2.25
C TYR A 514 -27.07 -19.70 -2.68
N SER A 515 -27.19 -19.44 -3.98
CA SER A 515 -28.01 -18.33 -4.48
C SER A 515 -29.49 -18.51 -4.09
N SER A 516 -30.00 -19.75 -4.12
CA SER A 516 -31.37 -20.08 -3.72
C SER A 516 -31.58 -19.92 -2.21
N LEU A 517 -30.61 -20.36 -1.40
CA LEU A 517 -30.61 -20.16 0.06
C LEU A 517 -30.56 -18.68 0.40
N PHE A 518 -29.72 -17.90 -0.29
CA PHE A 518 -29.63 -16.45 -0.09
C PHE A 518 -30.94 -15.76 -0.47
N LEU A 519 -31.56 -16.12 -1.60
CA LEU A 519 -32.88 -15.60 -1.98
C LEU A 519 -33.95 -15.97 -0.94
N GLY A 520 -34.01 -17.23 -0.52
CA GLY A 520 -34.95 -17.71 0.50
C GLY A 520 -34.75 -17.00 1.84
N MET A 521 -33.50 -16.73 2.21
CA MET A 521 -33.14 -15.97 3.40
C MET A 521 -33.58 -14.50 3.30
N ASN A 522 -33.32 -13.81 2.17
CA ASN A 522 -33.83 -12.44 1.96
C ASN A 522 -35.36 -12.41 2.03
N PHE A 523 -36.04 -13.40 1.44
CA PHE A 523 -37.49 -13.52 1.57
C PHE A 523 -37.90 -13.73 3.03
N ALA A 524 -37.29 -14.65 3.76
CA ALA A 524 -37.60 -14.90 5.16
C ALA A 524 -37.31 -13.70 6.09
N PHE A 525 -36.32 -12.85 5.77
CA PHE A 525 -36.02 -11.66 6.58
C PHE A 525 -36.92 -10.47 6.27
N PHE A 526 -37.15 -10.20 4.99
CA PHE A 526 -37.87 -9.00 4.57
C PHE A 526 -39.38 -9.25 4.41
N PHE A 527 -39.86 -10.49 4.26
CA PHE A 527 -41.29 -10.77 4.02
C PHE A 527 -42.17 -10.76 5.28
N PRO A 528 -41.78 -11.36 6.43
CA PRO A 528 -42.56 -11.28 7.67
C PRO A 528 -42.71 -9.84 8.18
N THR A 529 -41.84 -8.94 7.73
CA THR A 529 -41.94 -7.52 8.05
C THR A 529 -42.99 -6.78 7.22
N PHE A 530 -43.50 -7.35 6.11
CA PHE A 530 -44.64 -6.82 5.33
C PHE A 530 -46.01 -7.30 5.81
N ASP A 531 -46.09 -8.44 6.50
CA ASP A 531 -47.37 -9.02 6.96
C ASP A 531 -47.95 -8.36 8.23
N VAL A 532 -47.36 -7.25 8.71
CA VAL A 532 -48.02 -6.43 9.73
C VAL A 532 -49.14 -5.64 9.05
N PRO A 533 -50.43 -5.91 9.35
CA PRO A 533 -51.54 -5.29 8.64
C PRO A 533 -51.45 -3.75 8.75
N LEU A 534 -51.58 -3.08 7.60
CA LEU A 534 -51.58 -1.64 7.33
C LEU A 534 -52.58 -0.78 8.15
N VAL A 535 -53.17 -1.31 9.22
CA VAL A 535 -54.37 -0.78 9.89
C VAL A 535 -54.05 0.09 11.10
N MET A 536 -52.83 0.14 11.62
CA MET A 536 -52.44 1.06 12.71
C MET A 536 -51.41 2.08 12.23
N ARG A 537 -51.89 3.08 11.48
CA ARG A 537 -51.09 4.20 10.95
C ARG A 537 -50.79 5.23 12.04
N SER A 538 -49.85 4.92 12.92
CA SER A 538 -49.15 5.95 13.72
C SER A 538 -48.12 6.66 12.82
N ARG A 539 -47.96 7.98 12.99
CA ARG A 539 -47.03 8.82 12.18
C ARG A 539 -45.57 8.34 12.22
N GLY A 540 -45.17 7.56 13.22
CA GLY A 540 -43.81 6.99 13.30
C GLY A 540 -43.52 5.89 12.27
N TYR A 541 -44.53 5.24 11.71
CA TYR A 541 -44.34 4.09 10.81
C TYR A 541 -43.86 4.47 9.40
N GLU A 542 -44.10 5.70 8.93
CA GLU A 542 -43.78 6.05 7.53
C GLU A 542 -42.26 6.11 7.27
N GLU A 543 -41.45 6.53 8.23
CA GLU A 543 -39.98 6.61 8.06
C GLU A 543 -39.33 5.24 8.12
N ALA A 544 -39.71 4.39 9.09
CA ALA A 544 -39.22 3.03 9.21
C ALA A 544 -39.54 2.19 7.97
N ASP A 545 -40.73 2.37 7.39
CA ASP A 545 -41.17 1.74 6.14
C ASP A 545 -40.30 2.18 4.94
N ILE A 546 -39.92 3.46 4.85
CA ILE A 546 -39.00 3.93 3.81
C ILE A 546 -37.63 3.25 3.92
N VAL A 547 -37.03 3.23 5.11
CA VAL A 547 -35.70 2.61 5.32
C VAL A 547 -35.78 1.11 4.99
N GLN A 548 -36.85 0.42 5.40
CA GLN A 548 -37.06 -0.99 5.10
C GLN A 548 -37.24 -1.26 3.60
N LYS A 549 -37.98 -0.41 2.88
CA LYS A 549 -38.12 -0.49 1.42
C LYS A 549 -36.78 -0.28 0.70
N ILE A 550 -35.96 0.66 1.17
CA ILE A 550 -34.61 0.86 0.64
C ILE A 550 -33.75 -0.38 0.93
N ALA A 551 -33.77 -0.90 2.17
CA ALA A 551 -33.03 -2.10 2.55
C ALA A 551 -33.40 -3.31 1.67
N LEU A 552 -34.71 -3.51 1.42
CA LEU A 552 -35.20 -4.53 0.49
C LEU A 552 -34.72 -4.30 -0.94
N ALA A 553 -34.74 -3.07 -1.44
CA ALA A 553 -34.26 -2.76 -2.78
C ALA A 553 -32.78 -3.13 -2.95
N PHE A 554 -31.94 -2.85 -1.94
CA PHE A 554 -30.54 -3.27 -1.92
C PHE A 554 -30.40 -4.79 -1.83
N ALA A 555 -31.18 -5.46 -0.98
CA ALA A 555 -31.20 -6.92 -0.88
C ALA A 555 -31.58 -7.61 -2.20
N LEU A 556 -32.59 -7.08 -2.90
CA LEU A 556 -32.99 -7.53 -4.23
C LEU A 556 -31.90 -7.25 -5.25
N ALA A 557 -31.23 -6.10 -5.19
CA ALA A 557 -30.11 -5.79 -6.09
C ALA A 557 -28.94 -6.77 -5.91
N VAL A 558 -28.58 -7.11 -4.66
CA VAL A 558 -27.56 -8.13 -4.36
C VAL A 558 -27.98 -9.50 -4.90
N THR A 559 -29.24 -9.88 -4.69
CA THR A 559 -29.77 -11.17 -5.16
C THR A 559 -29.79 -11.24 -6.69
N CYS A 560 -30.24 -10.18 -7.37
CA CYS A 560 -30.17 -10.07 -8.82
C CYS A 560 -28.73 -10.13 -9.34
N SER A 561 -27.78 -9.49 -8.65
CA SER A 561 -26.35 -9.57 -8.97
C SER A 561 -25.83 -11.00 -8.84
N GLN A 562 -26.21 -11.74 -7.79
CA GLN A 562 -25.84 -13.14 -7.63
C GLN A 562 -26.44 -14.03 -8.72
N ILE A 563 -27.73 -13.88 -9.02
CA ILE A 563 -28.40 -14.65 -10.09
C ILE A 563 -27.72 -14.36 -11.43
N LEU A 564 -27.46 -13.08 -11.74
CA LEU A 564 -26.74 -12.69 -12.95
C LEU A 564 -25.35 -13.32 -12.99
N HIS A 565 -24.64 -13.36 -11.86
CA HIS A 565 -23.32 -13.99 -11.78
C HIS A 565 -23.37 -15.49 -12.05
N THR A 566 -24.32 -16.20 -11.44
CA THR A 566 -24.58 -17.63 -11.66
C THR A 566 -24.93 -17.90 -13.13
N VAL A 567 -25.83 -17.11 -13.72
CA VAL A 567 -26.17 -17.20 -15.15
C VAL A 567 -24.94 -16.96 -16.02
N MET A 568 -24.11 -15.97 -15.70
CA MET A 568 -22.89 -15.69 -16.45
C MET A 568 -21.90 -16.86 -16.41
N ILE A 569 -21.78 -17.55 -15.27
CA ILE A 569 -20.94 -18.74 -15.14
C ILE A 569 -21.50 -19.88 -15.99
N CYS A 570 -22.81 -20.14 -15.95
CA CYS A 570 -23.45 -21.13 -16.82
C CYS A 570 -23.27 -20.82 -18.32
N MET A 571 -23.40 -19.54 -18.69
CA MET A 571 -23.26 -19.10 -20.08
C MET A 571 -21.81 -19.13 -20.59
N ARG A 572 -20.81 -19.02 -19.70
CA ARG A 572 -19.37 -19.08 -20.05
C ARG A 572 -19.04 -20.33 -20.86
N ASN A 573 -19.73 -21.45 -20.59
CA ASN A 573 -19.49 -22.72 -21.27
C ASN A 573 -20.12 -22.80 -22.68
N HIS A 574 -21.14 -21.98 -23.00
CA HIS A 574 -21.94 -22.17 -24.22
C HIS A 574 -21.70 -21.15 -25.36
N ARG A 575 -21.19 -19.93 -25.12
CA ARG A 575 -21.05 -18.89 -26.18
C ARG A 575 -19.78 -18.02 -26.06
N PRO A 576 -18.70 -18.28 -26.84
CA PRO A 576 -17.44 -17.53 -26.73
C PRO A 576 -17.52 -16.07 -27.19
N LYS A 577 -18.50 -15.69 -28.02
CA LYS A 577 -18.66 -14.29 -28.49
C LYS A 577 -19.15 -13.34 -27.39
N TRP A 578 -20.01 -13.83 -26.49
CA TRP A 578 -20.53 -13.04 -25.37
C TRP A 578 -19.49 -12.83 -24.27
N LYS A 579 -18.50 -13.73 -24.21
CA LYS A 579 -17.36 -13.68 -23.29
C LYS A 579 -16.65 -12.33 -23.30
N LYS A 580 -16.35 -11.75 -24.47
CA LYS A 580 -15.58 -10.50 -24.57
C LYS A 580 -16.35 -9.27 -24.08
N ALA A 581 -17.63 -9.14 -24.42
CA ALA A 581 -18.45 -8.00 -23.99
C ALA A 581 -18.74 -8.04 -22.48
N PHE A 582 -19.09 -9.23 -21.96
CA PHE A 582 -19.45 -9.38 -20.55
C PHE A 582 -18.25 -9.45 -19.59
N GLN A 583 -17.12 -10.05 -20.00
CA GLN A 583 -15.87 -9.99 -19.23
C GLN A 583 -15.43 -8.55 -18.97
N TRP A 584 -15.72 -7.64 -19.90
CA TRP A 584 -15.28 -6.26 -19.80
C TRP A 584 -16.02 -5.44 -18.74
N HIS A 585 -17.25 -5.81 -18.36
CA HIS A 585 -18.02 -5.09 -17.33
C HIS A 585 -17.99 -5.77 -15.96
N PHE A 586 -18.11 -7.10 -15.88
CA PHE A 586 -18.31 -7.79 -14.59
C PHE A 586 -17.08 -8.52 -14.05
N LEU A 587 -16.10 -8.88 -14.89
CA LEU A 587 -14.89 -9.62 -14.47
C LEU A 587 -13.65 -8.76 -14.23
N LYS A 588 -13.75 -7.44 -14.46
CA LYS A 588 -12.61 -6.51 -14.34
C LYS A 588 -12.13 -6.26 -12.91
N GLY A 589 -12.73 -6.84 -11.88
CA GLY A 589 -12.36 -6.54 -10.50
C GLY A 589 -10.96 -7.05 -10.19
N ASN A 590 -10.87 -8.20 -9.54
CA ASN A 590 -9.62 -8.56 -8.89
C ASN A 590 -8.55 -9.13 -9.81
N VAL A 591 -8.90 -9.81 -10.91
CA VAL A 591 -7.91 -10.26 -11.92
C VAL A 591 -7.20 -9.07 -12.57
N MET A 592 -7.91 -7.95 -12.80
CA MET A 592 -7.28 -6.74 -13.34
C MET A 592 -6.39 -6.07 -12.31
N TYR A 593 -6.79 -6.05 -11.03
CA TYR A 593 -5.94 -5.50 -9.97
C TYR A 593 -4.70 -6.35 -9.76
N GLU A 594 -4.81 -7.68 -9.83
CA GLU A 594 -3.69 -8.62 -9.78
C GLU A 594 -2.74 -8.38 -10.95
N ALA A 595 -3.26 -8.33 -12.19
CA ALA A 595 -2.43 -7.98 -13.35
C ALA A 595 -1.77 -6.58 -13.24
N LYS A 596 -2.42 -5.62 -12.57
CA LYS A 596 -1.80 -4.31 -12.27
C LYS A 596 -0.72 -4.42 -11.21
N MET A 597 -0.89 -5.27 -10.20
CA MET A 597 0.13 -5.55 -9.19
C MET A 597 1.34 -6.23 -9.81
N LYS A 598 1.16 -7.23 -10.69
CA LYS A 598 2.27 -7.88 -11.42
C LYS A 598 3.08 -6.86 -12.18
N LYS A 599 2.37 -6.02 -12.93
CA LYS A 599 2.96 -4.89 -13.65
C LYS A 599 3.69 -3.92 -12.71
N SER A 600 3.16 -3.65 -11.52
CA SER A 600 3.81 -2.78 -10.54
C SER A 600 5.04 -3.43 -9.91
N ALA A 601 5.02 -4.74 -9.66
CA ALA A 601 6.16 -5.49 -9.18
C ALA A 601 7.28 -5.43 -10.21
N LEU A 602 6.99 -5.72 -11.48
CA LEU A 602 7.94 -5.57 -12.59
C LEU A 602 8.46 -4.14 -12.73
N PHE A 603 7.58 -3.13 -12.66
CA PHE A 603 7.98 -1.73 -12.74
C PHE A 603 8.93 -1.33 -11.61
N LYS A 604 8.70 -1.85 -10.40
CA LYS A 604 9.57 -1.57 -9.26
C LYS A 604 10.88 -2.32 -9.32
N VAL A 605 10.89 -3.61 -9.68
CA VAL A 605 12.14 -4.35 -9.90
C VAL A 605 12.97 -3.64 -10.96
N ASP A 606 12.35 -3.19 -12.05
CA ASP A 606 13.03 -2.40 -13.08
C ASP A 606 13.60 -1.08 -12.52
N ASN A 607 12.83 -0.33 -11.72
CA ASN A 607 13.35 0.86 -11.05
C ASN A 607 14.51 0.52 -10.10
N MET A 608 14.45 -0.60 -9.37
CA MET A 608 15.53 -1.05 -8.49
C MET A 608 16.80 -1.34 -9.29
N ILE A 609 16.68 -2.04 -10.43
CA ILE A 609 17.79 -2.30 -11.36
C ILE A 609 18.37 -0.98 -11.88
N GLN A 610 17.52 -0.04 -12.30
CA GLN A 610 17.97 1.27 -12.79
C GLN A 610 18.66 2.09 -11.71
N ASN A 611 18.11 2.11 -10.49
CA ASN A 611 18.70 2.81 -9.36
C ASN A 611 20.07 2.21 -9.00
N ALA A 612 20.19 0.88 -8.97
CA ALA A 612 21.45 0.19 -8.74
C ALA A 612 22.47 0.51 -9.85
N TYR A 613 22.05 0.43 -11.11
CA TYR A 613 22.89 0.78 -12.26
C TYR A 613 23.34 2.25 -12.22
N ASP A 614 22.47 3.19 -11.84
CA ASP A 614 22.79 4.60 -11.72
C ASP A 614 23.84 4.87 -10.63
N VAL A 615 23.79 4.13 -9.51
CA VAL A 615 24.82 4.19 -8.46
C VAL A 615 26.17 3.74 -9.04
N HIS A 616 26.22 2.62 -9.75
CA HIS A 616 27.43 2.12 -10.40
C HIS A 616 27.96 3.09 -11.47
N ARG A 617 27.09 3.60 -12.34
CA ARG A 617 27.46 4.49 -13.45
C ARG A 617 28.09 5.80 -12.98
N GLN A 618 27.69 6.31 -11.82
CA GLN A 618 28.26 7.54 -11.28
C GLN A 618 29.70 7.35 -10.82
N VAL A 619 30.05 6.15 -10.33
CA VAL A 619 31.45 5.81 -10.00
C VAL A 619 32.31 5.85 -11.25
N ILE A 620 31.84 5.25 -12.35
CA ILE A 620 32.54 5.25 -13.64
C ILE A 620 32.82 6.68 -14.10
N ARG A 621 31.80 7.54 -14.10
CA ARG A 621 31.95 8.96 -14.46
C ARG A 621 32.91 9.71 -13.54
N SER A 622 32.95 9.36 -12.26
CA SER A 622 33.88 9.97 -11.30
C SER A 622 35.35 9.61 -11.58
N LYS A 623 35.60 8.43 -12.17
CA LYS A 623 36.93 8.02 -12.65
C LYS A 623 37.31 8.74 -13.93
N GLU A 624 36.41 8.80 -14.92
CA GLU A 624 36.66 9.49 -16.19
C GLU A 624 37.01 10.98 -16.02
N GLY A 625 36.42 11.64 -15.01
CA GLY A 625 36.69 13.06 -14.72
C GLY A 625 38.03 13.34 -14.02
N LYS A 626 38.64 12.35 -13.36
CA LYS A 626 39.95 12.49 -12.70
C LYS A 626 41.04 12.01 -13.65
N GLY A 627 41.30 12.79 -14.70
CA GLY A 627 42.26 12.42 -15.75
C GLY A 627 43.62 11.98 -15.19
N ASN A 628 44.08 10.79 -15.62
CA ASN A 628 45.42 10.19 -15.60
C ASN A 628 46.47 10.59 -14.54
N SER A 629 46.07 11.10 -13.36
CA SER A 629 46.96 11.32 -12.22
C SER A 629 47.31 9.96 -11.62
N SER A 630 48.26 9.32 -12.30
CA SER A 630 48.75 7.96 -12.19
C SER A 630 49.75 7.85 -11.05
N ASN A 631 49.45 7.00 -10.07
CA ASN A 631 50.41 6.06 -9.42
C ASN A 631 49.91 5.44 -8.11
N ASP A 632 48.72 5.78 -7.62
CA ASP A 632 48.20 5.06 -6.45
C ASP A 632 47.64 3.70 -6.87
N ASN A 633 48.47 2.67 -6.69
CA ASN A 633 48.19 1.25 -6.83
C ASN A 633 47.09 0.72 -5.88
N SER A 634 46.08 1.52 -5.52
CA SER A 634 44.89 1.03 -4.84
C SER A 634 43.98 0.32 -5.85
N VAL A 635 44.52 -0.72 -6.49
CA VAL A 635 43.86 -1.64 -7.42
C VAL A 635 42.77 -2.47 -6.70
N PHE A 636 42.70 -2.39 -5.37
CA PHE A 636 41.82 -3.23 -4.54
C PHE A 636 40.50 -2.60 -4.08
N LEU A 637 40.21 -1.33 -4.38
CA LEU A 637 38.82 -0.88 -4.29
C LEU A 637 38.14 -1.22 -5.62
N SER A 638 37.53 -2.40 -5.66
CA SER A 638 36.62 -2.79 -6.74
C SER A 638 35.64 -1.66 -7.03
N ASN A 639 35.20 -1.53 -8.28
CA ASN A 639 34.17 -0.55 -8.67
C ASN A 639 32.94 -0.63 -7.75
N PHE A 640 32.64 -1.83 -7.26
CA PHE A 640 31.65 -2.11 -6.24
C PHE A 640 31.92 -1.41 -4.90
N GLY A 641 33.13 -1.53 -4.32
CA GLY A 641 33.46 -0.89 -3.04
C GLY A 641 33.36 0.65 -3.10
N MET A 642 33.71 1.25 -4.24
CA MET A 642 33.50 2.69 -4.46
C MET A 642 32.03 3.06 -4.64
N ALA A 643 31.25 2.23 -5.33
CA ALA A 643 29.80 2.42 -5.49
C ALA A 643 29.08 2.40 -4.15
N VAL A 644 29.41 1.42 -3.30
CA VAL A 644 28.90 1.32 -1.93
C VAL A 644 29.30 2.53 -1.09
N ASN A 645 30.56 2.98 -1.20
CA ASN A 645 31.02 4.15 -0.46
C ASN A 645 30.34 5.46 -0.92
N GLU A 646 30.19 5.67 -2.24
CA GLU A 646 29.45 6.83 -2.77
C GLU A 646 27.96 6.79 -2.44
N TYR A 647 27.38 5.60 -2.44
CA TYR A 647 26.02 5.39 -1.94
C TYR A 647 25.92 5.78 -0.46
N SER A 648 26.84 5.32 0.39
CA SER A 648 26.89 5.67 1.82
C SER A 648 26.96 7.19 2.05
N LYS A 649 27.72 7.93 1.22
CA LYS A 649 27.78 9.40 1.30
C LYS A 649 26.43 10.08 0.99
N ARG A 650 25.53 9.42 0.26
CA ARG A 650 24.23 9.97 -0.15
C ARG A 650 23.06 9.52 0.72
N ASP A 651 23.28 8.59 1.63
CA ASP A 651 22.24 7.97 2.47
C ASP A 651 21.45 9.00 3.32
N GLY A 652 21.97 10.22 3.50
CA GLY A 652 21.25 11.32 4.17
C GLY A 652 20.32 12.16 3.28
N SER A 653 20.28 11.93 1.96
CA SER A 653 19.46 12.73 1.05
C SER A 653 18.02 12.24 1.01
N THR A 654 17.07 13.17 1.12
CA THR A 654 15.64 12.85 1.16
C THR A 654 14.85 13.55 0.07
N THR A 655 13.86 12.86 -0.49
CA THR A 655 12.87 13.42 -1.43
C THR A 655 11.50 13.54 -0.75
N TYR A 656 10.74 14.59 -1.07
CA TYR A 656 9.38 14.71 -0.57
C TYR A 656 8.43 13.87 -1.40
N VAL A 657 7.69 12.97 -0.75
CA VAL A 657 6.68 12.12 -1.40
C VAL A 657 5.35 12.19 -0.66
N GLY A 658 4.26 12.02 -1.41
CA GLY A 658 2.89 12.03 -0.93
C GLY A 658 2.16 13.33 -1.25
N GLY A 659 1.19 13.68 -0.41
CA GLY A 659 0.28 14.80 -0.62
C GLY A 659 -1.08 14.36 -1.20
N ILE A 660 -2.16 14.94 -0.64
CA ILE A 660 -3.54 14.56 -0.97
C ILE A 660 -3.82 14.68 -2.47
N THR A 661 -3.46 15.82 -3.08
CA THR A 661 -3.70 16.07 -4.51
C THR A 661 -2.95 15.08 -5.40
N LEU A 662 -1.69 14.79 -5.07
CA LEU A 662 -0.88 13.84 -5.81
C LEU A 662 -1.44 12.42 -5.70
N VAL A 663 -1.88 11.99 -4.52
CA VAL A 663 -2.47 10.65 -4.34
C VAL A 663 -3.78 10.52 -5.11
N TRP A 664 -4.68 11.50 -5.02
CA TRP A 664 -5.93 11.48 -5.79
C TRP A 664 -5.68 11.48 -7.30
N GLN A 665 -4.71 12.28 -7.77
CA GLN A 665 -4.30 12.28 -9.17
C GLN A 665 -3.76 10.91 -9.59
N ARG A 666 -2.83 10.33 -8.83
CA ARG A 666 -2.27 9.00 -9.11
C ARG A 666 -3.31 7.89 -9.06
N MET A 667 -4.30 8.01 -8.18
CA MET A 667 -5.41 7.06 -8.09
C MET A 667 -6.30 7.14 -9.34
N TRP A 668 -6.59 8.35 -9.83
CA TRP A 668 -7.39 8.58 -11.03
C TRP A 668 -6.66 8.13 -12.31
N ASP A 669 -5.37 8.47 -12.42
CA ASP A 669 -4.50 8.07 -13.53
C ASP A 669 -4.20 6.55 -13.51
N GLY A 670 -4.47 5.89 -12.38
CA GLY A 670 -4.22 4.48 -12.15
C GLY A 670 -2.76 4.14 -11.86
N SER A 671 -1.85 5.12 -11.89
CA SER A 671 -0.42 4.96 -11.58
C SER A 671 -0.19 4.49 -10.14
N LEU A 672 -1.07 4.85 -9.22
CA LEU A 672 -1.04 4.32 -7.84
C LEU A 672 -1.08 2.78 -7.79
N PHE A 673 -1.82 2.17 -8.72
CA PHE A 673 -1.96 0.71 -8.79
C PHE A 673 -0.91 0.07 -9.68
N THR A 674 -0.52 0.72 -10.78
CA THR A 674 0.40 0.12 -11.77
C THR A 674 1.87 0.44 -11.55
N GLU A 675 2.21 1.54 -10.88
CA GLU A 675 3.59 1.94 -10.57
C GLU A 675 3.89 1.68 -9.10
N ASP A 676 3.08 2.24 -8.19
CA ASP A 676 3.33 2.11 -6.75
C ASP A 676 2.86 0.74 -6.18
N GLY A 677 2.01 0.02 -6.91
CA GLY A 677 1.50 -1.28 -6.46
C GLY A 677 0.76 -1.21 -5.14
N ILE A 678 -0.03 -0.15 -4.91
CA ILE A 678 -0.80 0.01 -3.67
C ILE A 678 -2.22 -0.49 -3.92
N TRP A 679 -2.59 -1.55 -3.22
CA TRP A 679 -3.92 -2.11 -3.27
C TRP A 679 -4.70 -1.64 -2.03
N LEU A 680 -5.87 -1.02 -2.24
CA LEU A 680 -6.75 -0.64 -1.14
C LEU A 680 -7.59 -1.85 -0.71
N SER A 681 -7.49 -2.25 0.55
CA SER A 681 -8.30 -3.32 1.15
C SER A 681 -9.79 -3.14 0.86
N GLY A 682 -10.50 -4.24 0.62
CA GLY A 682 -11.95 -4.26 0.52
C GLY A 682 -12.64 -3.53 1.68
N ARG A 683 -12.17 -3.72 2.93
CA ARG A 683 -12.74 -3.06 4.12
C ARG A 683 -12.61 -1.55 4.05
N LEU A 684 -11.46 -1.04 3.61
CA LEU A 684 -11.21 0.40 3.44
C LEU A 684 -12.10 0.99 2.36
N VAL A 685 -12.26 0.28 1.23
CA VAL A 685 -13.14 0.72 0.14
C VAL A 685 -14.60 0.75 0.60
N ILE A 686 -15.08 -0.30 1.27
CA ILE A 686 -16.44 -0.36 1.80
C ILE A 686 -16.65 0.76 2.82
N GLY A 687 -15.73 0.92 3.78
CA GLY A 687 -15.76 2.00 4.76
C GLY A 687 -15.85 3.37 4.11
N THR A 688 -15.04 3.64 3.08
CA THR A 688 -15.06 4.92 2.35
C THR A 688 -16.39 5.14 1.63
N VAL A 689 -16.97 4.10 1.01
CA VAL A 689 -18.31 4.22 0.38
C VAL A 689 -19.37 4.55 1.43
N PHE A 690 -19.33 3.90 2.60
CA PHE A 690 -20.23 4.23 3.70
C PHE A 690 -20.04 5.63 4.23
N GLN A 691 -18.79 6.12 4.31
CA GLN A 691 -18.52 7.50 4.67
C GLN A 691 -19.15 8.47 3.68
N VAL A 692 -19.10 8.19 2.36
CA VAL A 692 -19.80 8.97 1.33
C VAL A 692 -21.32 8.93 1.51
N LEU A 693 -21.90 7.76 1.83
CA LEU A 693 -23.33 7.66 2.13
C LEU A 693 -23.70 8.46 3.39
N LEU A 694 -22.87 8.42 4.42
CA LEU A 694 -23.07 9.22 5.65
C LEU A 694 -22.98 10.71 5.39
N ILE A 695 -22.08 11.17 4.52
CA ILE A 695 -22.01 12.58 4.09
C ILE A 695 -23.36 13.05 3.53
N ILE A 696 -24.07 12.18 2.80
CA ILE A 696 -25.40 12.48 2.25
C ILE A 696 -26.48 12.33 3.34
N ALA A 697 -26.38 11.33 4.21
CA ALA A 697 -27.37 11.04 5.23
C ALA A 697 -27.38 12.07 6.38
N ILE A 698 -26.22 12.57 6.81
CA ILE A 698 -26.09 13.54 7.91
C ILE A 698 -26.99 14.78 7.73
N PRO A 699 -26.98 15.52 6.60
CA PRO A 699 -27.84 16.68 6.43
C PRO A 699 -29.33 16.31 6.39
N ILE A 700 -29.68 15.14 5.82
CA ILE A 700 -31.06 14.65 5.77
C ILE A 700 -31.55 14.35 7.20
N VAL A 701 -30.80 13.54 7.94
CA VAL A 701 -31.14 13.16 9.32
C VAL A 701 -31.18 14.40 10.22
N SER A 702 -30.21 15.31 10.09
CA SER A 702 -30.20 16.57 10.84
C SER A 702 -31.45 17.41 10.56
N ARG A 703 -31.90 17.45 9.30
CA ARG A 703 -33.13 18.16 8.92
C ARG A 703 -34.39 17.46 9.44
N THR A 704 -34.45 16.14 9.37
CA THR A 704 -35.57 15.36 9.92
C THR A 704 -35.67 15.55 11.43
N VAL A 705 -34.56 15.43 12.15
CA VAL A 705 -34.50 15.68 13.60
C VAL A 705 -34.96 17.10 13.92
N LEU A 706 -34.52 18.10 13.15
CA LEU A 706 -35.00 19.48 13.29
C LEU A 706 -36.53 19.56 13.15
N MET A 707 -37.10 18.96 12.11
CA MET A 707 -38.56 18.97 11.89
C MET A 707 -39.30 18.28 13.03
N VAL A 708 -38.82 17.13 13.51
CA VAL A 708 -39.42 16.39 14.63
C VAL A 708 -39.36 17.19 15.93
N VAL A 709 -38.24 17.84 16.23
CA VAL A 709 -38.08 18.68 17.43
C VAL A 709 -38.99 19.91 17.36
N LEU A 710 -39.15 20.51 16.18
CA LEU A 710 -39.99 21.70 15.99
C LEU A 710 -41.49 21.39 15.95
N ASP A 711 -41.87 20.21 15.45
CA ASP A 711 -43.27 19.80 15.35
C ASP A 711 -43.80 19.20 16.67
N ASN A 712 -42.92 18.66 17.51
CA ASN A 712 -43.30 18.18 18.83
C ASN A 712 -43.49 19.37 19.79
N GLN A 713 -44.71 19.94 19.74
CA GLN A 713 -45.11 21.08 20.55
C GLN A 713 -44.80 20.87 22.03
N ASP A 714 -44.92 19.67 22.58
CA ASP A 714 -44.65 19.39 23.99
C ASP A 714 -43.16 19.48 24.35
N ILE A 715 -42.28 19.02 23.47
CA ILE A 715 -40.82 19.16 23.69
C ILE A 715 -40.43 20.62 23.54
N ALA A 716 -40.95 21.29 22.51
CA ALA A 716 -40.70 22.70 22.28
C ALA A 716 -41.23 23.55 23.44
N THR A 717 -42.45 23.32 23.92
CA THR A 717 -43.03 24.03 25.07
C THR A 717 -42.30 23.70 26.35
N ASN A 718 -41.91 22.45 26.63
CA ASN A 718 -41.13 22.15 27.84
C ASN A 718 -39.73 22.80 27.82
N LEU A 719 -39.06 22.85 26.67
CA LEU A 719 -37.79 23.58 26.54
C LEU A 719 -37.98 25.09 26.70
N ILE A 720 -39.08 25.64 26.17
CA ILE A 720 -39.40 27.07 26.24
C ILE A 720 -39.87 27.47 27.65
N ASP A 721 -40.72 26.68 28.29
CA ASP A 721 -41.30 26.93 29.62
C ASP A 721 -40.22 26.84 30.71
N ALA A 722 -39.22 25.96 30.54
CA ALA A 722 -38.04 25.94 31.41
C ALA A 722 -37.26 27.27 31.43
N THR A 723 -37.47 28.16 30.44
CA THR A 723 -36.75 29.43 30.33
C THR A 723 -37.51 30.66 30.87
N ASN A 724 -38.74 30.52 31.39
CA ASN A 724 -39.54 31.56 32.10
C ASN A 724 -39.69 32.93 31.40
N THR A 725 -39.17 33.14 30.20
CA THR A 725 -39.28 34.41 29.47
C THR A 725 -40.53 34.40 28.61
N GLN A 726 -41.55 35.13 29.07
CA GLN A 726 -42.90 35.27 28.50
C GLN A 726 -42.96 35.91 27.09
N THR A 727 -41.83 36.06 26.40
CA THR A 727 -41.74 36.58 25.03
C THR A 727 -41.73 35.44 24.02
N GLN A 728 -42.87 34.75 23.88
CA GLN A 728 -43.11 33.73 22.84
C GLN A 728 -43.36 34.41 21.48
N GLY A 729 -42.29 34.82 20.80
CA GLY A 729 -42.36 35.29 19.41
C GLY A 729 -41.96 34.21 18.40
N PRO A 730 -42.51 34.21 17.17
CA PRO A 730 -42.08 33.34 16.07
C PRO A 730 -40.57 33.46 15.74
N GLU A 731 -39.91 34.50 16.24
CA GLU A 731 -38.46 34.71 16.11
C GLU A 731 -37.60 33.68 16.83
N ASN A 732 -38.06 33.07 17.94
CA ASN A 732 -37.24 32.08 18.65
C ASN A 732 -37.14 30.77 17.86
N LYS A 733 -38.20 30.40 17.13
CA LYS A 733 -38.22 29.25 16.24
C LYS A 733 -37.20 29.42 15.12
N THR A 734 -37.21 30.57 14.45
CA THR A 734 -36.27 30.82 13.34
C THR A 734 -34.83 30.82 13.84
N ARG A 735 -34.52 31.41 15.01
CA ARG A 735 -33.16 31.38 15.59
C ARG A 735 -32.65 29.95 15.85
N LEU A 736 -33.49 29.06 16.36
CA LEU A 736 -33.16 27.65 16.55
C LEU A 736 -32.93 26.94 15.21
N GLU A 737 -33.77 27.22 14.20
CA GLU A 737 -33.59 26.71 12.84
C GLU A 737 -32.23 27.12 12.26
N TRP A 738 -31.85 28.40 12.34
CA TRP A 738 -30.56 28.89 11.88
C TRP A 738 -29.38 28.21 12.57
N ALA A 739 -29.46 28.04 13.90
CA ALA A 739 -28.40 27.38 14.67
C ALA A 739 -28.20 25.91 14.25
N LEU A 740 -29.31 25.18 14.05
CA LEU A 740 -29.27 23.78 13.63
C LEU A 740 -28.85 23.62 12.17
N ASP A 741 -29.29 24.50 11.26
CA ASP A 741 -28.87 24.49 9.86
C ASP A 741 -27.35 24.77 9.74
N ILE A 742 -26.82 25.74 10.49
CA ILE A 742 -25.37 26.00 10.49
C ILE A 742 -24.60 24.85 11.15
N GLY A 743 -25.10 24.30 12.26
CA GLY A 743 -24.54 23.08 12.87
C GLY A 743 -24.46 21.92 11.87
N SER A 744 -25.52 21.68 11.10
CA SER A 744 -25.58 20.66 10.04
C SER A 744 -24.54 20.90 8.95
N ILE A 745 -24.32 22.15 8.52
CA ILE A 745 -23.27 22.51 7.56
C ILE A 745 -21.88 22.14 8.11
N PHE A 746 -21.58 22.46 9.37
CA PHE A 746 -20.30 22.08 9.98
C PHE A 746 -20.14 20.56 10.14
N SER A 747 -21.20 19.83 10.49
CA SER A 747 -21.21 18.37 10.49
C SER A 747 -20.87 17.80 9.13
N PHE A 748 -21.52 18.31 8.07
CA PHE A 748 -21.28 17.91 6.69
C PHE A 748 -19.84 18.20 6.25
N LEU A 749 -19.33 19.39 6.52
CA LEU A 749 -17.95 19.77 6.17
C LEU A 749 -16.91 18.91 6.90
N SER A 750 -17.16 18.57 8.17
CA SER A 750 -16.32 17.64 8.92
C SER A 750 -16.32 16.25 8.28
N ALA A 751 -17.51 15.73 7.97
CA ALA A 751 -17.67 14.42 7.35
C ALA A 751 -16.95 14.35 5.99
N LEU A 752 -17.13 15.39 5.17
CA LEU A 752 -16.50 15.53 3.86
C LEU A 752 -14.97 15.59 3.98
N THR A 753 -14.46 16.42 4.88
CA THR A 753 -13.01 16.58 5.08
C THR A 753 -12.37 15.27 5.53
N THR A 754 -12.96 14.61 6.52
CA THR A 754 -12.46 13.33 7.04
C THR A 754 -12.39 12.26 5.96
N THR A 755 -13.44 12.16 5.13
CA THR A 755 -13.52 11.18 4.04
C THR A 755 -12.50 11.45 2.93
N ILE A 756 -12.30 12.70 2.52
CA ILE A 756 -11.32 13.08 1.49
C ILE A 756 -9.87 12.79 1.94
N LEU A 757 -9.59 12.93 3.24
CA LEU A 757 -8.27 12.74 3.82
C LEU A 757 -7.89 11.27 4.05
N TYR A 758 -8.88 10.39 4.17
CA TYR A 758 -8.68 9.01 4.61
C TYR A 758 -7.80 8.19 3.65
N ILE A 759 -8.19 8.09 2.36
CA ILE A 759 -7.42 7.34 1.36
C ILE A 759 -5.98 7.85 1.22
N PRO A 760 -5.72 9.16 1.03
CA PRO A 760 -4.35 9.69 0.98
C PRO A 760 -3.50 9.35 2.20
N SER A 761 -4.10 9.31 3.38
CA SER A 761 -3.40 9.00 4.62
C SER A 761 -3.03 7.53 4.73
N VAL A 762 -3.94 6.62 4.35
CA VAL A 762 -3.65 5.18 4.22
C VAL A 762 -2.50 4.97 3.22
N VAL A 763 -2.61 5.53 2.02
CA VAL A 763 -1.58 5.44 0.97
C VAL A 763 -0.24 5.98 1.45
N SER A 764 -0.24 7.13 2.13
CA SER A 764 0.97 7.70 2.72
C SER A 764 1.58 6.76 3.76
N THR A 765 0.76 6.14 4.60
CA THR A 765 1.19 5.18 5.63
C THR A 765 1.76 3.90 5.02
N THR A 766 1.11 3.33 4.00
CA THR A 766 1.64 2.19 3.23
C THR A 766 3.01 2.52 2.63
N MET A 767 3.14 3.70 2.03
CA MET A 767 4.41 4.12 1.44
C MET A 767 5.49 4.39 2.52
N LYS A 768 5.11 4.90 3.70
CA LYS A 768 6.04 5.05 4.84
C LYS A 768 6.59 3.72 5.32
N PHE A 769 5.78 2.65 5.37
CA PHE A 769 6.28 1.30 5.65
C PHE A 769 7.23 0.81 4.56
N ARG A 770 6.82 0.91 3.29
CA ARG A 770 7.64 0.46 2.15
C ARG A 770 8.97 1.18 2.02
N ARG A 771 9.05 2.45 2.42
CA ARG A 771 10.26 3.27 2.32
C ARG A 771 11.13 3.24 3.59
N GLY A 772 10.73 2.49 4.60
CA GLY A 772 11.44 2.41 5.90
C GLY A 772 11.33 3.67 6.76
N VAL A 773 10.38 4.57 6.47
CA VAL A 773 10.11 5.74 7.33
C VAL A 773 9.42 5.31 8.63
N LEU A 774 8.56 4.31 8.53
CA LEU A 774 8.12 3.54 9.70
C LEU A 774 8.98 2.29 9.76
N PRO A 775 9.75 2.08 10.84
CA PRO A 775 10.63 0.93 10.96
C PRO A 775 9.82 -0.38 11.05
N THR A 776 10.38 -1.44 10.48
CA THR A 776 9.76 -2.77 10.41
C THR A 776 10.66 -3.80 11.11
N LEU A 777 11.68 -4.34 10.43
CA LEU A 777 12.57 -5.39 10.96
C LEU A 777 13.28 -5.01 12.25
N ARG A 778 13.75 -3.75 12.35
CA ARG A 778 14.64 -3.30 13.42
C ARG A 778 13.91 -2.74 14.64
N SER A 779 12.57 -2.69 14.62
CA SER A 779 11.78 -2.15 15.72
C SER A 779 11.03 -3.26 16.45
N GLU A 780 11.29 -3.39 17.75
CA GLU A 780 10.51 -4.27 18.65
C GLU A 780 9.01 -3.89 18.65
N ASP A 781 8.72 -2.60 18.48
CA ASP A 781 7.36 -2.08 18.32
C ASP A 781 6.62 -2.76 17.17
N PHE A 782 7.28 -3.06 16.05
CA PHE A 782 6.61 -3.67 14.91
C PHE A 782 6.12 -5.08 15.23
N LEU A 783 6.97 -5.85 15.92
CA LEU A 783 6.65 -7.21 16.36
C LEU A 783 5.48 -7.21 17.34
N HIS A 784 5.59 -6.49 18.46
CA HIS A 784 4.60 -6.56 19.53
C HIS A 784 3.30 -5.83 19.23
N ARG A 785 3.36 -4.72 18.47
CA ARG A 785 2.19 -3.86 18.27
C ARG A 785 1.38 -4.23 17.04
N TYR A 786 2.02 -4.61 15.93
CA TYR A 786 1.31 -4.76 14.65
C TYR A 786 1.05 -6.21 14.24
N ARG A 787 1.82 -7.19 14.74
CA ARG A 787 1.59 -8.61 14.38
C ARG A 787 0.60 -9.33 15.28
N PHE A 788 0.34 -8.82 16.48
CA PHE A 788 -0.60 -9.41 17.43
C PHE A 788 -2.03 -8.89 17.24
N ALA A 789 -3.02 -9.72 17.61
CA ALA A 789 -4.44 -9.39 17.58
C ALA A 789 -4.91 -8.81 16.22
N LEU A 790 -4.60 -9.53 15.13
CA LEU A 790 -5.00 -9.17 13.78
C LEU A 790 -6.53 -9.19 13.61
N ASP A 791 -7.26 -9.90 14.47
CA ASP A 791 -8.72 -9.89 14.55
C ASP A 791 -9.29 -8.49 14.82
N GLN A 792 -8.53 -7.60 15.50
CA GLN A 792 -8.94 -6.21 15.72
C GLN A 792 -9.14 -5.42 14.43
N THR A 793 -8.55 -5.86 13.31
CA THR A 793 -8.77 -5.23 11.99
C THR A 793 -10.23 -5.25 11.55
N THR A 794 -11.03 -6.17 12.08
CA THR A 794 -12.49 -6.22 11.86
C THR A 794 -13.23 -5.02 12.45
N LEU A 795 -12.66 -4.34 13.46
CA LEU A 795 -13.21 -3.12 14.06
C LEU A 795 -13.04 -1.89 13.15
N LEU A 796 -12.15 -1.95 12.16
CA LEU A 796 -11.82 -0.79 11.33
C LEU A 796 -13.04 -0.28 10.56
N PHE A 797 -13.78 -1.18 9.91
CA PHE A 797 -14.97 -0.82 9.15
C PHE A 797 -16.03 -0.10 10.02
N PRO A 798 -16.53 -0.69 11.14
CA PRO A 798 -17.48 0.02 12.00
C PRO A 798 -16.87 1.28 12.64
N GLY A 799 -15.58 1.29 12.96
CA GLY A 799 -14.86 2.46 13.46
C GLY A 799 -14.89 3.63 12.46
N MET A 800 -14.69 3.37 11.17
CA MET A 800 -14.79 4.40 10.12
C MET A 800 -16.19 4.98 9.98
N VAL A 801 -17.23 4.15 10.15
CA VAL A 801 -18.64 4.55 10.02
C VAL A 801 -19.08 5.36 11.25
N TRP A 802 -18.96 4.78 12.44
CA TRP A 802 -19.41 5.40 13.68
C TRP A 802 -18.51 6.53 14.12
N GLY A 803 -17.20 6.43 13.92
CA GLY A 803 -16.26 7.52 14.16
C GLY A 803 -16.64 8.76 13.37
N LEU A 804 -16.94 8.61 12.07
CA LEU A 804 -17.38 9.72 11.22
C LEU A 804 -18.71 10.31 11.70
N ALA A 805 -19.70 9.46 11.98
CA ALA A 805 -21.02 9.88 12.43
C ALA A 805 -20.95 10.67 13.74
N ILE A 806 -20.28 10.11 14.77
CA ILE A 806 -20.14 10.74 16.09
C ILE A 806 -19.32 12.03 15.98
N SER A 807 -18.19 12.02 15.26
CA SER A 807 -17.38 13.22 15.02
C SER A 807 -18.22 14.35 14.40
N SER A 808 -19.02 14.00 13.39
CA SER A 808 -19.89 14.96 12.71
C SER A 808 -20.97 15.51 13.64
N ILE A 809 -21.64 14.65 14.41
CA ILE A 809 -22.65 15.06 15.41
C ILE A 809 -22.04 15.99 16.47
N VAL A 810 -20.89 15.61 17.05
CA VAL A 810 -20.22 16.42 18.08
C VAL A 810 -19.86 17.80 17.55
N ILE A 811 -19.34 17.88 16.32
CA ILE A 811 -19.02 19.16 15.67
C ILE A 811 -20.28 19.97 15.40
N GLY A 812 -21.33 19.34 14.86
CA GLY A 812 -22.60 20.01 14.63
C GLY A 812 -23.21 20.58 15.90
N VAL A 813 -23.19 19.81 17.00
CA VAL A 813 -23.67 20.25 18.31
C VAL A 813 -22.79 21.37 18.88
N LEU A 814 -21.47 21.29 18.73
CA LEU A 814 -20.55 22.30 19.23
C LEU A 814 -20.76 23.65 18.52
N PHE A 815 -20.79 23.67 17.18
CA PHE A 815 -20.97 24.89 16.42
C PHE A 815 -22.42 25.38 16.42
N GLY A 816 -23.39 24.49 16.28
CA GLY A 816 -24.81 24.82 16.37
C GLY A 816 -25.17 25.33 17.75
N GLY A 817 -24.67 24.70 18.81
CA GLY A 817 -24.84 25.15 20.20
C GLY A 817 -24.20 26.52 20.46
N LEU A 818 -23.00 26.77 19.95
CA LEU A 818 -22.35 28.08 20.06
C LEU A 818 -23.18 29.18 19.38
N ILE A 819 -23.69 28.92 18.18
CA ILE A 819 -24.53 29.87 17.44
C ILE A 819 -25.86 30.07 18.15
N TYR A 820 -26.47 29.00 18.65
CA TYR A 820 -27.68 29.06 19.44
C TYR A 820 -27.50 29.96 20.67
N LEU A 821 -26.40 29.80 21.42
CA LEU A 821 -26.08 30.65 22.58
C LEU A 821 -25.90 32.13 22.20
N ILE A 822 -25.41 32.42 21.00
CA ILE A 822 -25.26 33.80 20.51
C ILE A 822 -26.63 34.39 20.09
N LEU A 823 -27.48 33.58 19.45
CA LEU A 823 -28.79 34.03 18.96
C LEU A 823 -29.87 34.08 20.05
N TRP A 824 -29.70 33.30 21.12
CA TRP A 824 -30.69 33.16 22.19
C TRP A 824 -30.74 34.42 23.07
N PRO A 825 -31.91 35.09 23.23
CA PRO A 825 -32.01 36.39 23.91
C PRO A 825 -31.39 36.44 25.30
N ALA A 826 -31.60 35.39 26.11
CA ALA A 826 -31.13 35.39 27.51
C ALA A 826 -29.60 35.26 27.62
N SER A 827 -28.97 34.54 26.71
CA SER A 827 -27.50 34.38 26.67
C SER A 827 -26.83 35.37 25.73
N GLN A 828 -27.57 36.03 24.85
CA GLN A 828 -27.05 36.97 23.85
C GLN A 828 -26.28 38.12 24.52
N GLN A 829 -26.80 38.68 25.62
CA GLN A 829 -26.09 39.72 26.36
C GLN A 829 -24.76 39.20 26.93
N VAL A 830 -24.79 38.05 27.61
CA VAL A 830 -23.59 37.39 28.14
C VAL A 830 -22.59 37.06 27.02
N ALA A 831 -23.08 36.59 25.87
CA ALA A 831 -22.26 36.27 24.71
C ALA A 831 -21.60 37.52 24.12
N PHE A 832 -22.33 38.64 23.99
CA PHE A 832 -21.76 39.90 23.56
C PHE A 832 -20.76 40.47 24.56
N ASP A 833 -20.99 40.31 25.86
CA ASP A 833 -20.04 40.70 26.89
C ASP A 833 -18.75 39.85 26.79
N ILE A 834 -18.88 38.54 26.58
CA ILE A 834 -17.73 37.65 26.34
C ILE A 834 -16.98 38.06 25.06
N ILE A 835 -17.68 38.36 23.97
CA ILE A 835 -17.08 38.81 22.70
C ILE A 835 -16.39 40.17 22.88
N GLY A 836 -17.00 41.11 23.60
CA GLY A 836 -16.42 42.40 23.94
C GLY A 836 -15.14 42.24 24.75
N ASN A 837 -15.16 41.38 25.77
CA ASN A 837 -13.98 41.05 26.58
C ASN A 837 -12.88 40.36 25.76
N LEU A 838 -13.25 39.48 24.83
CA LEU A 838 -12.34 38.83 23.90
C LEU A 838 -11.63 39.83 22.98
N ILE A 839 -12.38 40.78 22.42
CA ILE A 839 -11.84 41.86 21.59
C ILE A 839 -10.91 42.73 22.41
N GLY A 840 -11.34 43.15 23.61
CA GLY A 840 -10.51 43.92 24.55
C GLY A 840 -9.20 43.20 24.88
N LEU A 841 -9.27 41.92 25.23
CA LEU A 841 -8.09 41.10 25.51
C LEU A 841 -7.16 40.98 24.29
N THR A 842 -7.72 40.84 23.09
CA THR A 842 -6.96 40.79 21.83
C THR A 842 -6.21 42.09 21.58
N VAL A 843 -6.84 43.25 21.83
CA VAL A 843 -6.20 44.57 21.72
C VAL A 843 -5.05 44.69 22.72
N VAL A 844 -5.26 44.27 23.98
CA VAL A 844 -4.21 44.31 25.02
C VAL A 844 -3.04 43.37 24.65
N LEU A 845 -3.31 42.20 24.08
CA LEU A 845 -2.28 41.29 23.58
C LEU A 845 -1.44 41.91 22.45
N ILE A 846 -2.10 42.57 21.48
CA ILE A 846 -1.41 43.28 20.39
C ILE A 846 -0.55 44.41 20.95
N ALA A 847 -1.09 45.21 21.87
CA ALA A 847 -0.34 46.27 22.54
C ALA A 847 0.89 45.72 23.28
N LYS A 848 0.75 44.58 23.97
CA LYS A 848 1.88 43.91 24.62
C LYS A 848 2.93 43.43 23.62
N ILE A 849 2.54 42.87 22.48
CA ILE A 849 3.49 42.47 21.42
C ILE A 849 4.28 43.70 20.95
N ILE A 850 3.60 44.82 20.68
CA ILE A 850 4.23 46.06 20.22
C ILE A 850 5.20 46.62 21.29
N ILE A 851 4.75 46.76 22.54
CA ILE A 851 5.57 47.24 23.66
C ILE A 851 6.78 46.32 23.88
N SER A 852 6.57 45.00 23.83
CA SER A 852 7.66 44.02 23.98
C SER A 852 8.68 44.12 22.84
N GLN A 853 8.24 44.37 21.60
CA GLN A 853 9.15 44.57 20.47
C GLN A 853 9.96 45.86 20.64
N ILE A 854 9.31 46.98 20.98
CA ILE A 854 9.99 48.27 21.22
C ILE A 854 11.06 48.13 22.32
N ILE A 855 10.70 47.47 23.42
CA ILE A 855 11.62 47.29 24.55
C ILE A 855 12.73 46.30 24.22
N ARG A 856 12.44 45.24 23.45
CA ARG A 856 13.47 44.33 22.91
C ARG A 856 14.48 45.08 22.06
N PHE A 857 14.03 45.89 21.10
CA PHE A 857 14.94 46.70 20.28
C PHE A 857 15.78 47.69 21.09
N SER A 858 15.24 48.22 22.19
CA SER A 858 15.93 49.23 22.99
C SER A 858 16.88 48.65 24.06
N HIS A 859 16.55 47.48 24.63
CA HIS A 859 17.20 46.95 25.83
C HIS A 859 17.95 45.63 25.60
N TYR A 860 17.80 45.04 24.42
CA TYR A 860 18.42 43.77 24.05
C TYR A 860 19.16 43.89 22.73
N ALA A 861 20.38 43.36 22.70
CA ALA A 861 21.14 43.11 21.48
C ALA A 861 21.18 41.59 21.29
N ALA A 862 20.26 41.08 20.48
CA ALA A 862 19.99 39.64 20.34
C ALA A 862 19.68 38.98 21.70
N PHE A 863 20.61 38.18 22.22
CA PHE A 863 20.46 37.47 23.50
C PHE A 863 20.98 38.25 24.71
N TYR A 864 21.72 39.34 24.50
CA TYR A 864 22.39 40.09 25.56
C TYR A 864 21.60 41.33 25.97
N ARG A 865 21.54 41.60 27.28
CA ARG A 865 20.91 42.82 27.83
C ARG A 865 21.88 43.97 27.68
N THR A 866 21.52 45.00 26.92
CA THR A 866 22.33 46.23 26.81
C THR A 866 22.17 47.12 28.05
N LYS A 867 21.02 47.04 28.71
CA LYS A 867 20.73 47.74 29.97
C LYS A 867 20.06 46.80 30.98
N PRO A 868 20.84 46.13 31.86
CA PRO A 868 20.37 45.00 32.66
C PRO A 868 19.29 45.37 33.68
N LEU A 869 19.41 46.53 34.35
CA LEU A 869 18.45 46.94 35.37
C LEU A 869 17.03 47.16 34.80
N SER A 870 16.93 47.96 33.74
CA SER A 870 15.67 48.21 33.03
C SER A 870 15.10 46.96 32.38
N ALA A 871 15.96 46.10 31.82
CA ALA A 871 15.54 44.82 31.26
C ALA A 871 14.96 43.88 32.33
N ASN A 872 15.53 43.87 33.55
CA ASN A 872 15.03 43.09 34.67
C ASN A 872 13.68 43.59 35.17
N ILE A 873 13.53 44.90 35.39
CA ILE A 873 12.25 45.50 35.81
C ILE A 873 11.17 45.21 34.77
N PHE A 874 11.48 45.38 33.49
CA PHE A 874 10.54 45.08 32.42
C PHE A 874 10.16 43.60 32.37
N ASN A 875 11.12 42.68 32.53
CA ASN A 875 10.81 41.25 32.57
C ASN A 875 9.88 40.91 33.74
N ILE A 876 10.10 41.46 34.93
CA ILE A 876 9.20 41.28 36.08
C ILE A 876 7.79 41.79 35.75
N CYS A 877 7.67 42.98 35.16
CA CYS A 877 6.37 43.52 34.72
C CYS A 877 5.67 42.62 33.69
N VAL A 878 6.43 42.10 32.72
CA VAL A 878 5.91 41.18 31.70
C VAL A 878 5.55 39.82 32.29
N GLU A 879 6.28 39.32 33.28
CA GLU A 879 6.00 38.08 33.99
C GLU A 879 4.70 38.21 34.81
N CYS A 880 4.53 39.28 35.58
CA CYS A 880 3.28 39.55 36.31
C CYS A 880 2.07 39.62 35.37
N TYR A 881 2.23 40.27 34.22
CA TYR A 881 1.21 40.32 33.18
C TYR A 881 0.98 38.93 32.53
N ALA A 882 2.04 38.17 32.28
CA ALA A 882 1.96 36.85 31.68
C ALA A 882 1.21 35.84 32.57
N ILE A 883 1.30 35.94 33.90
CA ILE A 883 0.53 35.10 34.82
C ILE A 883 -0.97 35.23 34.55
N GLY A 884 -1.50 36.46 34.45
CA GLY A 884 -2.92 36.69 34.21
C GLY A 884 -3.40 36.17 32.85
N ILE A 885 -2.56 36.29 31.81
CA ILE A 885 -2.90 35.84 30.46
C ILE A 885 -2.62 34.34 30.24
N SER A 886 -1.75 33.72 31.04
CA SER A 886 -1.43 32.29 30.91
C SER A 886 -2.68 31.42 31.05
N LEU A 887 -3.61 31.79 31.95
CA LEU A 887 -4.91 31.13 32.10
C LEU A 887 -5.70 31.16 30.78
N TRP A 888 -5.72 32.32 30.11
CA TRP A 888 -6.37 32.47 28.82
C TRP A 888 -5.73 31.61 27.73
N PHE A 889 -4.39 31.58 27.65
CA PHE A 889 -3.69 30.70 26.70
C PHE A 889 -3.99 29.22 26.95
N MET A 890 -4.09 28.81 28.22
CA MET A 890 -4.46 27.45 28.59
C MET A 890 -5.90 27.13 28.20
N LEU A 891 -6.84 28.07 28.38
CA LEU A 891 -8.22 27.91 27.94
C LEU A 891 -8.32 27.79 26.41
N VAL A 892 -7.67 28.68 25.66
CA VAL A 892 -7.62 28.61 24.18
C VAL A 892 -6.99 27.30 23.72
N ARG A 893 -5.93 26.83 24.41
CA ARG A 893 -5.32 25.53 24.13
C ARG A 893 -6.29 24.38 24.39
N ALA A 894 -7.02 24.40 25.50
CA ALA A 894 -8.03 23.39 25.82
C ALA A 894 -9.12 23.35 24.74
N ILE A 895 -9.68 24.50 24.35
CA ILE A 895 -10.68 24.60 23.28
C ILE A 895 -10.13 24.04 21.96
N LYS A 896 -8.89 24.40 21.58
CA LYS A 896 -8.25 23.86 20.37
C LYS A 896 -8.11 22.34 20.43
N ILE A 897 -7.70 21.77 21.57
CA ILE A 897 -7.59 20.32 21.76
C ILE A 897 -8.97 19.66 21.67
N THR A 898 -10.02 20.24 22.26
CA THR A 898 -11.39 19.71 22.16
C THR A 898 -11.90 19.71 20.73
N ILE A 899 -11.70 20.80 19.99
CA ILE A 899 -12.10 20.90 18.58
C ILE A 899 -11.31 19.90 17.72
N LEU A 900 -9.98 19.81 17.93
CA LEU A 900 -9.15 18.84 17.22
C LEU A 900 -9.55 17.41 17.56
N ALA A 901 -9.84 17.11 18.82
CA ALA A 901 -10.32 15.79 19.23
C ALA A 901 -11.65 15.46 18.56
N ALA A 902 -12.58 16.42 18.48
CA ALA A 902 -13.85 16.22 17.78
C ALA A 902 -13.66 15.98 16.27
N LEU A 903 -12.78 16.74 15.61
CA LEU A 903 -12.47 16.59 14.17
C LEU A 903 -11.73 15.28 13.86
N TYR A 904 -10.82 14.86 14.72
CA TYR A 904 -10.01 13.66 14.51
C TYR A 904 -10.67 12.40 15.06
N LEU A 905 -11.77 12.50 15.81
CA LEU A 905 -12.51 11.33 16.30
C LEU A 905 -12.98 10.42 15.16
N GLY A 906 -13.28 10.99 13.99
CA GLY A 906 -13.67 10.23 12.80
C GLY A 906 -12.50 9.66 11.99
N ARG A 907 -11.26 9.97 12.36
CA ARG A 907 -10.05 9.51 11.69
C ARG A 907 -9.42 8.36 12.44
N THR A 908 -9.62 7.15 11.91
CA THR A 908 -8.99 5.94 12.47
C THR A 908 -7.52 5.79 12.06
N ASP A 909 -7.04 6.60 11.12
CA ASP A 909 -5.73 6.46 10.48
C ASP A 909 -4.62 7.30 11.14
N THR A 910 -4.98 8.35 11.87
CA THR A 910 -4.03 9.28 12.51
C THR A 910 -4.14 9.23 14.03
N PRO A 911 -3.01 9.11 14.75
CA PRO A 911 -3.05 9.14 16.21
C PRO A 911 -3.49 10.51 16.72
N LEU A 912 -4.42 10.51 17.68
CA LEU A 912 -4.88 11.70 18.38
C LEU A 912 -3.81 12.19 19.37
N PHE A 913 -3.07 11.26 19.97
CA PHE A 913 -2.00 11.53 20.92
C PHE A 913 -0.62 11.56 20.26
N ALA A 914 0.32 12.27 20.89
CA ALA A 914 1.72 12.22 20.48
C ALA A 914 2.28 10.80 20.66
N SER A 915 3.30 10.45 19.88
CA SER A 915 3.97 9.14 19.98
C SER A 915 4.43 8.86 21.42
N GLY A 916 4.00 7.73 21.99
CA GLY A 916 4.32 7.31 23.36
C GLY A 916 3.34 7.80 24.43
N VAL A 917 2.42 8.73 24.11
CA VAL A 917 1.38 9.19 25.05
C VAL A 917 0.15 8.31 24.95
N GLY A 918 -0.43 7.95 26.10
CA GLY A 918 -1.65 7.11 26.17
C GLY A 918 -1.39 5.60 26.14
N ILE A 919 -0.13 5.18 26.28
CA ILE A 919 0.26 3.77 26.43
C ILE A 919 0.46 3.49 27.93
N PHE A 920 -0.48 2.76 28.54
CA PHE A 920 -0.46 2.36 29.94
C PHE A 920 -0.35 0.84 30.04
N GLY A 921 0.87 0.31 29.91
CA GLY A 921 1.10 -1.14 29.84
C GLY A 921 0.42 -1.73 28.59
N PRO A 922 -0.46 -2.75 28.73
CA PRO A 922 -1.17 -3.33 27.59
C PRO A 922 -2.32 -2.45 27.05
N LEU A 923 -2.67 -1.36 27.75
CA LEU A 923 -3.76 -0.48 27.37
C LEU A 923 -3.25 0.70 26.54
N GLU A 924 -3.58 0.72 25.26
CA GLU A 924 -3.41 1.87 24.38
C GLU A 924 -4.74 2.62 24.28
N ILE A 925 -4.81 3.85 24.81
CA ILE A 925 -6.07 4.64 24.84
C ILE A 925 -6.59 4.91 23.42
N ASP A 926 -5.69 5.15 22.48
CA ASP A 926 -6.02 5.39 21.06
C ASP A 926 -5.43 4.29 20.18
N ASN A 927 -6.08 3.12 20.16
CA ASN A 927 -5.63 1.96 19.39
C ASN A 927 -6.07 2.01 17.90
N TRP A 928 -6.89 2.98 17.48
CA TRP A 928 -7.41 3.02 16.10
C TRP A 928 -6.34 3.14 15.00
N PRO A 929 -5.32 4.01 15.14
CA PRO A 929 -4.23 4.11 14.16
C PRO A 929 -3.45 2.80 14.06
N THR A 930 -3.27 2.13 15.20
CA THR A 930 -2.64 0.81 15.27
C THR A 930 -3.47 -0.23 14.52
N VAL A 931 -4.78 -0.27 14.73
CA VAL A 931 -5.72 -1.14 13.99
C VAL A 931 -5.67 -0.86 12.48
N THR A 932 -5.64 0.40 12.05
CA THR A 932 -5.52 0.77 10.64
C THR A 932 -4.19 0.30 10.05
N ARG A 933 -3.08 0.43 10.79
CA ARG A 933 -1.76 -0.08 10.36
C ARG A 933 -1.74 -1.61 10.27
N LYS A 934 -2.36 -2.32 11.22
CA LYS A 934 -2.51 -3.78 11.16
C LYS A 934 -3.24 -4.21 9.90
N GLU A 935 -4.32 -3.52 9.53
CA GLU A 935 -5.04 -3.81 8.28
C GLU A 935 -4.17 -3.58 7.05
N ILE A 936 -3.40 -2.47 7.00
CA ILE A 936 -2.48 -2.19 5.89
C ILE A 936 -1.44 -3.32 5.76
N LEU A 937 -0.83 -3.74 6.88
CA LEU A 937 0.20 -4.76 6.90
C LEU A 937 -0.35 -6.15 6.55
N LEU A 938 -1.51 -6.50 7.12
CA LEU A 938 -2.22 -7.74 6.81
C LEU A 938 -2.55 -7.82 5.32
N HIS A 939 -3.06 -6.74 4.76
CA HIS A 939 -3.42 -6.66 3.36
C HIS A 939 -2.21 -6.71 2.43
N ASP A 940 -1.16 -5.92 2.72
CA ASP A 940 0.11 -5.96 1.97
C ASP A 940 0.73 -7.37 2.02
N ALA A 941 0.73 -8.05 3.17
CA ALA A 941 1.29 -9.40 3.30
C ALA A 941 0.61 -10.44 2.38
N HIS A 942 -0.71 -10.33 2.18
CA HIS A 942 -1.46 -11.25 1.33
C HIS A 942 -1.42 -10.88 -0.15
N ARG A 943 -1.15 -9.62 -0.50
CA ARG A 943 -1.30 -9.12 -1.88
C ARG A 943 -0.02 -8.72 -2.57
N ARG A 944 1.10 -8.84 -1.89
CA ARG A 944 2.37 -8.47 -2.49
C ARG A 944 2.95 -9.61 -3.29
N GLU A 945 3.04 -9.39 -4.59
CA GLU A 945 3.30 -10.45 -5.57
C GLU A 945 4.78 -10.75 -5.77
N TYR A 946 5.68 -10.03 -5.09
CA TYR A 946 7.11 -10.29 -5.13
C TYR A 946 7.46 -11.76 -4.81
N PHE A 947 6.71 -12.40 -3.92
CA PHE A 947 6.88 -13.83 -3.63
C PHE A 947 6.10 -14.77 -4.54
N ALA A 948 5.04 -14.35 -5.22
CA ALA A 948 4.21 -15.29 -5.98
C ALA A 948 4.69 -15.48 -7.42
N CYS A 949 5.30 -14.46 -8.04
CA CYS A 949 5.80 -14.53 -9.41
C CYS A 949 6.94 -15.56 -9.63
N PRO A 950 7.94 -15.71 -8.74
CA PRO A 950 9.09 -16.57 -9.03
C PRO A 950 8.94 -18.06 -8.71
N PHE A 951 7.86 -18.52 -8.07
CA PHE A 951 7.66 -19.94 -7.72
C PHE A 951 6.52 -20.64 -8.50
N PRO A 952 6.58 -20.75 -9.84
CA PRO A 952 5.74 -21.69 -10.58
C PRO A 952 5.97 -23.15 -10.20
#